data_AF-A0A953H9J3-F1
#
_entry.id   AF-A0A953H9J3-F1
#
_cell.length_a   1.000
_cell.length_b   1.000
_cell.length_c   1.000
_cell.angle_alpha   90.00
_cell.angle_beta   90.00
_cell.angle_gamma   90.00
#
_symmetry.space_group_name_H-M   'P 1'
#
loop_
_entity.id
_entity.type
_entity.pdbx_description
1 polymer ?
#
loop_
_entity_poly.entity_id
_entity_poly.type
_entity_poly.pdbx_seq_one_letter_code
_entity_poly.pdbx_strand_id
1 'polypeptide(L)'
;MTIQSAAAHRLAPLPLVIGVTGHRDLREEDLVALQDIVRGIFERLGRQYPNSPLVLLSPLAEGADRLVARVALEMGVRLVVPLPMERAEYEKDFETKESREEFDRLIQNTEQGQYFELPYVGENTAAKVRKDSEARDQQYVQVGAYIAQHSQILLALWNGLDPNLPGGTAQIVKFKREGIPEQWSSRHSPLDPVDTGPVYHLLTPRQKTSELAGKPYELRVLYPTGYGSEQEAAEKFATVYREMDNFNRAAARHHHLLAANRRDSRHYLMSDEDFGSLEPTMQDNLRDLRDNFAVADSLAIHYASQTWNAFRWMFFFVFLAAFFVAINSNFKATDQAGLVPYLLSAAAYIAMLFGAYRFYKNAKRERYETHYQDCRALAEGLRVQFFWRLSGLKSLVADYYLRKQRSELEWIRHAIRVWSIPRVSASMQFAGTEEIPPGANIPMALNRWVRDQSNWFPRAIHRNFQNYHSIGRRAVQMFWMGTVGTVIFAIVGLVRTLQVWPQKGFHALDMLGDAVAVSVLSGVIFNYIKTAKTAHQLHEAPSHARATGGLSPISRSARKGLIVGVVLSVSVLGGVWFLHPETSARPTLTEFLAYDIPSYPEAGTEKTKAPQHKVSYKPYVDGFLKALIASAMTGVFLSGWYADKKGLLAHIKQYSRMSLIFGNAERHLSELLVTGDAEKHSRAAQQVIAELGREALAENADWVLIHRERPVEIPKP
;
A
#
# COMPACT_ATOMS: atom_id res chain seq x y z
N MET A 1 -16.21 36.88 -27.65
CA MET A 1 -16.17 36.96 -26.17
C MET A 1 -14.97 36.20 -25.66
N THR A 2 -14.50 36.56 -24.47
CA THR A 2 -13.11 36.38 -23.98
C THR A 2 -12.66 34.92 -23.80
N ILE A 3 -11.45 34.59 -24.29
CA ILE A 3 -10.78 33.29 -24.06
C ILE A 3 -10.12 33.31 -22.67
N GLN A 4 -10.93 33.34 -21.60
CA GLN A 4 -10.43 33.46 -20.22
C GLN A 4 -11.16 32.57 -19.18
N SER A 5 -12.16 31.78 -19.58
CA SER A 5 -12.95 30.94 -18.66
C SER A 5 -12.57 29.46 -18.66
N ALA A 6 -11.35 29.11 -19.11
CA ALA A 6 -10.90 27.73 -19.29
C ALA A 6 -9.70 27.32 -18.40
N ALA A 7 -9.27 28.18 -17.47
CA ALA A 7 -8.23 27.91 -16.48
C ALA A 7 -8.73 27.01 -15.32
N ALA A 8 -9.48 25.95 -15.64
CA ALA A 8 -9.73 24.88 -14.68
C ALA A 8 -8.40 24.17 -14.41
N HIS A 9 -7.99 24.05 -13.14
CA HIS A 9 -6.75 23.38 -12.72
C HIS A 9 -6.63 22.00 -13.39
N ARG A 10 -5.84 21.92 -14.46
CA ARG A 10 -5.46 20.64 -15.06
C ARG A 10 -4.47 19.99 -14.11
N LEU A 11 -4.88 18.88 -13.49
CA LEU A 11 -3.98 18.00 -12.76
C LEU A 11 -2.85 17.63 -13.72
N ALA A 12 -1.59 17.89 -13.33
CA ALA A 12 -0.43 17.49 -14.12
C ALA A 12 -0.29 15.95 -14.04
N PRO A 13 -0.62 15.18 -15.10
CA PRO A 13 -0.40 13.74 -15.06
C PRO A 13 1.10 13.47 -14.92
N LEU A 14 1.45 12.43 -14.18
CA LEU A 14 2.82 12.00 -13.96
C LEU A 14 3.45 11.58 -15.32
N PRO A 15 4.44 12.31 -15.86
CA PRO A 15 5.00 11.98 -17.16
C PRO A 15 5.96 10.79 -17.12
N LEU A 16 6.19 10.19 -18.27
CA LEU A 16 7.31 9.27 -18.51
C LEU A 16 8.50 10.10 -19.02
N VAL A 17 9.52 10.27 -18.19
CA VAL A 17 10.70 11.09 -18.50
C VAL A 17 11.75 10.26 -19.23
N ILE A 18 12.15 10.73 -20.39
CA ILE A 18 13.16 10.13 -21.26
C ILE A 18 14.37 11.07 -21.24
N GLY A 19 15.50 10.61 -20.73
CA GLY A 19 16.76 11.34 -20.83
C GLY A 19 17.42 11.07 -22.18
N VAL A 20 18.23 12.00 -22.69
CA VAL A 20 19.10 11.75 -23.85
C VAL A 20 20.57 11.91 -23.51
N THR A 21 21.41 11.15 -24.21
CA THR A 21 22.84 11.39 -24.35
C THR A 21 23.30 10.85 -25.71
N GLY A 22 24.33 11.43 -26.33
CA GLY A 22 24.91 10.84 -27.53
C GLY A 22 26.15 11.54 -28.06
N HIS A 23 26.58 11.11 -29.24
CA HIS A 23 27.71 11.70 -29.96
C HIS A 23 27.39 13.12 -30.46
N ARG A 24 28.37 14.03 -30.34
CA ARG A 24 28.30 15.38 -30.91
C ARG A 24 28.57 15.38 -32.42
N ASP A 25 29.48 14.53 -32.89
CA ASP A 25 29.89 14.40 -34.28
C ASP A 25 29.06 13.35 -35.06
N LEU A 26 27.75 13.58 -35.20
CA LEU A 26 26.87 12.77 -36.05
C LEU A 26 27.21 12.95 -37.54
N ARG A 27 27.01 11.90 -38.35
CA ARG A 27 27.16 11.96 -39.80
C ARG A 27 25.87 12.45 -40.47
N GLU A 28 25.97 13.22 -41.54
CA GLU A 28 24.80 13.82 -42.20
C GLU A 28 23.91 12.78 -42.88
N GLU A 29 24.53 11.75 -43.48
CA GLU A 29 23.82 10.63 -44.12
C GLU A 29 23.01 9.75 -43.15
N ASP A 30 23.31 9.82 -41.85
CA ASP A 30 22.61 9.03 -40.82
C ASP A 30 21.35 9.74 -40.28
N LEU A 31 21.25 11.06 -40.42
CA LEU A 31 20.32 11.90 -39.65
C LEU A 31 18.85 11.45 -39.81
N VAL A 32 18.41 11.19 -41.04
CA VAL A 32 17.02 10.79 -41.34
C VAL A 32 16.69 9.44 -40.69
N ALA A 33 17.57 8.45 -40.83
CA ALA A 33 17.38 7.12 -40.24
C ALA A 33 17.35 7.17 -38.70
N LEU A 34 18.21 7.99 -38.10
CA LEU A 34 18.20 8.24 -36.66
C LEU A 34 16.90 8.92 -36.21
N GLN A 35 16.43 9.96 -36.93
CA GLN A 35 15.19 10.66 -36.62
C GLN A 35 13.97 9.73 -36.70
N ASP A 36 13.87 8.89 -37.73
CA ASP A 36 12.76 7.96 -37.91
C ASP A 36 12.71 6.88 -36.82
N ILE A 37 13.87 6.36 -36.38
CA ILE A 37 13.93 5.40 -35.27
C ILE A 37 13.56 6.06 -33.94
N VAL A 38 14.01 7.31 -33.70
CA VAL A 38 13.63 8.09 -32.50
C VAL A 38 12.13 8.39 -32.49
N ARG A 39 11.55 8.79 -33.63
CA ARG A 39 10.10 8.97 -33.80
C ARG A 39 9.34 7.66 -33.46
N GLY A 40 9.84 6.53 -33.98
CA GLY A 40 9.31 5.21 -33.65
C GLY A 40 9.42 4.82 -32.17
N ILE A 41 10.45 5.28 -31.43
CA ILE A 41 10.56 5.06 -29.98
C ILE A 41 9.45 5.83 -29.24
N PHE A 42 9.31 7.12 -29.51
CA PHE A 42 8.28 7.96 -28.89
C PHE A 42 6.86 7.47 -29.22
N GLU A 43 6.59 7.06 -30.48
CA GLU A 43 5.31 6.45 -30.86
C GLU A 43 4.98 5.18 -30.06
N ARG A 44 5.96 4.28 -29.88
CA ARG A 44 5.73 3.03 -29.13
C ARG A 44 5.45 3.33 -27.66
N LEU A 45 6.20 4.24 -27.04
CA LEU A 45 5.99 4.61 -25.64
C LEU A 45 4.64 5.31 -25.43
N GLY A 46 4.27 6.27 -26.29
CA GLY A 46 2.97 6.94 -26.24
C GLY A 46 1.77 6.00 -26.45
N ARG A 47 1.91 4.97 -27.30
CA ARG A 47 0.89 3.92 -27.47
C ARG A 47 0.81 2.95 -26.28
N GLN A 48 1.91 2.73 -25.56
CA GLN A 48 1.96 1.82 -24.40
C GLN A 48 1.47 2.48 -23.10
N TYR A 49 1.72 3.79 -22.91
CA TYR A 49 1.41 4.53 -21.68
C TYR A 49 0.58 5.79 -21.97
N PRO A 50 -0.62 5.67 -22.59
CA PRO A 50 -1.36 6.80 -23.15
C PRO A 50 -1.91 7.80 -22.11
N ASN A 51 -1.87 7.49 -20.82
CA ASN A 51 -2.26 8.40 -19.74
C ASN A 51 -1.05 9.15 -19.14
N SER A 52 0.18 8.77 -19.51
CA SER A 52 1.43 9.36 -19.02
C SER A 52 2.13 10.09 -20.18
N PRO A 53 2.06 11.43 -20.26
CA PRO A 53 2.70 12.15 -21.37
C PRO A 53 4.21 11.97 -21.32
N LEU A 54 4.84 11.99 -22.50
CA LEU A 54 6.29 11.89 -22.60
C LEU A 54 6.93 13.25 -22.32
N VAL A 55 8.06 13.24 -21.62
CA VAL A 55 8.93 14.41 -21.42
C VAL A 55 10.35 14.02 -21.83
N LEU A 56 10.98 14.84 -22.68
CA LEU A 56 12.41 14.73 -22.99
C LEU A 56 13.21 15.61 -22.02
N LEU A 57 14.24 15.04 -21.40
CA LEU A 57 15.20 15.73 -20.55
C LEU A 57 16.57 15.76 -21.27
N SER A 58 16.99 16.95 -21.73
CA SER A 58 18.15 17.12 -22.62
C SER A 58 18.94 18.39 -22.31
N PRO A 59 20.29 18.36 -22.26
CA PRO A 59 21.11 19.55 -22.07
C PRO A 59 21.32 20.33 -23.38
N LEU A 60 20.79 19.83 -24.51
CA LEU A 60 20.92 20.43 -25.85
C LEU A 60 22.36 20.58 -26.37
N ALA A 61 23.24 19.65 -25.98
CA ALA A 61 24.55 19.51 -26.60
C ALA A 61 24.44 19.22 -28.12
N GLU A 62 25.46 19.61 -28.89
CA GLU A 62 25.49 19.40 -30.33
C GLU A 62 25.31 17.92 -30.73
N GLY A 63 24.85 17.67 -31.96
CA GLY A 63 24.61 16.33 -32.48
C GLY A 63 23.36 15.67 -31.89
N ALA A 64 23.55 14.54 -31.20
CA ALA A 64 22.48 13.65 -30.76
C ALA A 64 21.41 14.31 -29.88
N ASP A 65 21.80 15.08 -28.87
CA ASP A 65 20.88 15.63 -27.87
C ASP A 65 19.89 16.62 -28.51
N ARG A 66 20.37 17.42 -29.48
CA ARG A 66 19.53 18.30 -30.31
C ARG A 66 18.72 17.55 -31.38
N LEU A 67 19.26 16.49 -31.99
CA LEU A 67 18.50 15.64 -32.93
C LEU A 67 17.24 15.09 -32.26
N VAL A 68 17.41 14.50 -31.06
CA VAL A 68 16.29 13.96 -30.28
C VAL A 68 15.36 15.09 -29.80
N ALA A 69 15.89 16.27 -29.46
CA ALA A 69 15.07 17.43 -29.11
C ALA A 69 14.19 17.93 -30.26
N ARG A 70 14.70 18.00 -31.50
CA ARG A 70 13.89 18.34 -32.68
C ARG A 70 12.76 17.34 -32.89
N VAL A 71 13.05 16.03 -32.87
CA VAL A 71 12.03 14.98 -33.05
C VAL A 71 11.01 14.98 -31.91
N ALA A 72 11.41 15.26 -30.68
CA ALA A 72 10.48 15.41 -29.56
C ALA A 72 9.51 16.58 -29.80
N LEU A 73 10.02 17.77 -30.15
CA LEU A 73 9.20 18.95 -30.43
C LEU A 73 8.28 18.75 -31.65
N GLU A 74 8.77 18.12 -32.73
CA GLU A 74 7.97 17.70 -33.90
C GLU A 74 6.75 16.84 -33.50
N MET A 75 6.89 16.02 -32.47
CA MET A 75 5.85 15.11 -31.97
C MET A 75 5.00 15.69 -30.84
N GLY A 76 5.23 16.94 -30.42
CA GLY A 76 4.58 17.53 -29.24
C GLY A 76 5.01 16.91 -27.91
N VAL A 77 6.15 16.22 -27.87
CA VAL A 77 6.79 15.74 -26.63
C VAL A 77 7.47 16.93 -25.95
N ARG A 78 7.13 17.18 -24.69
CA ARG A 78 7.61 18.32 -23.92
C ARG A 78 9.12 18.23 -23.66
N LEU A 79 9.86 19.26 -24.02
CA LEU A 79 11.31 19.39 -23.78
C LEU A 79 11.58 20.14 -22.46
N VAL A 80 12.46 19.60 -21.62
CA VAL A 80 12.97 20.21 -20.39
C VAL A 80 14.49 20.22 -20.42
N VAL A 81 15.09 21.37 -20.11
CA VAL A 81 16.50 21.67 -20.39
C VAL A 81 17.30 21.94 -19.10
N PRO A 82 17.96 20.92 -18.52
CA PRO A 82 18.99 21.09 -17.50
C PRO A 82 20.33 21.46 -18.14
N LEU A 83 20.85 22.64 -17.85
CA LEU A 83 22.19 23.08 -18.28
C LEU A 83 23.26 22.69 -17.23
N PRO A 84 24.48 22.32 -17.65
CA PRO A 84 25.57 21.98 -16.73
C PRO A 84 26.09 23.18 -15.93
N MET A 85 25.88 24.40 -16.40
CA MET A 85 26.41 25.65 -15.83
C MET A 85 25.61 26.85 -16.34
N GLU A 86 26.00 28.06 -15.93
CA GLU A 86 25.52 29.34 -16.47
C GLU A 86 25.39 29.30 -18.00
N ARG A 87 24.20 29.62 -18.53
CA ARG A 87 23.88 29.52 -19.96
C ARG A 87 24.89 30.24 -20.85
N ALA A 88 25.26 31.48 -20.48
CA ALA A 88 26.24 32.29 -21.21
C ALA A 88 27.67 31.74 -21.14
N GLU A 89 27.99 30.84 -20.20
CA GLU A 89 29.25 30.11 -20.15
C GLU A 89 29.18 28.78 -20.92
N TYR A 90 27.99 28.18 -21.05
CA TYR A 90 27.78 26.95 -21.82
C TYR A 90 27.73 27.20 -23.34
N GLU A 91 27.09 28.29 -23.79
CA GLU A 91 27.01 28.68 -25.22
C GLU A 91 28.37 28.90 -25.89
N LYS A 92 29.44 29.11 -25.11
CA LYS A 92 30.82 29.24 -25.58
C LYS A 92 31.42 27.93 -26.09
N ASP A 93 30.87 26.77 -25.69
CA ASP A 93 31.31 25.45 -26.16
C ASP A 93 30.66 25.05 -27.49
N PHE A 94 29.87 25.94 -28.11
CA PHE A 94 29.31 25.80 -29.45
C PHE A 94 30.08 26.70 -30.41
N GLU A 95 30.81 26.11 -31.36
CA GLU A 95 31.76 26.86 -32.21
C GLU A 95 31.07 27.81 -33.20
N THR A 96 30.05 27.32 -33.91
CA THR A 96 29.40 28.05 -35.01
C THR A 96 28.26 28.97 -34.55
N LYS A 97 27.94 29.99 -35.34
CA LYS A 97 26.81 30.90 -35.05
C LYS A 97 25.48 30.16 -35.20
N GLU A 98 25.42 29.29 -36.20
CA GLU A 98 24.31 28.45 -36.59
C GLU A 98 23.95 27.46 -35.47
N SER A 99 24.96 26.93 -34.77
CA SER A 99 24.80 26.07 -33.59
C SER A 99 24.24 26.82 -32.39
N ARG A 100 24.73 28.03 -32.10
CA ARG A 100 24.20 28.88 -31.01
C ARG A 100 22.75 29.29 -31.29
N GLU A 101 22.44 29.68 -32.52
CA GLU A 101 21.04 29.95 -32.92
C GLU A 101 20.13 28.71 -32.87
N GLU A 102 20.66 27.50 -33.13
CA GLU A 102 19.87 26.27 -32.99
C GLU A 102 19.52 26.01 -31.52
N PHE A 103 20.50 26.15 -30.63
CA PHE A 103 20.29 26.07 -29.18
C PHE A 103 19.26 27.09 -28.70
N ASP A 104 19.35 28.35 -29.17
CA ASP A 104 18.35 29.39 -28.92
C ASP A 104 16.94 29.00 -29.38
N ARG A 105 16.81 28.54 -30.64
CA ARG A 105 15.51 28.10 -31.19
C ARG A 105 14.94 26.92 -30.42
N LEU A 106 15.77 25.98 -29.99
CA LEU A 106 15.34 24.81 -29.21
C LEU A 106 14.88 25.19 -27.79
N ILE A 107 15.56 26.13 -27.13
CA ILE A 107 15.10 26.70 -25.86
C ILE A 107 13.80 27.49 -26.06
N GLN A 108 13.70 28.35 -27.07
CA GLN A 108 12.48 29.14 -27.34
C GLN A 108 11.24 28.28 -27.63
N ASN A 109 11.44 27.07 -28.14
CA ASN A 109 10.39 26.09 -28.41
C ASN A 109 10.01 25.22 -27.17
N THR A 110 10.68 25.36 -26.02
CA THR A 110 10.15 24.78 -24.76
C THR A 110 8.95 25.60 -24.27
N GLU A 111 8.19 25.05 -23.32
CA GLU A 111 7.11 25.80 -22.70
C GLU A 111 7.64 27.09 -22.05
N GLN A 112 7.19 28.23 -22.58
CA GLN A 112 7.58 29.58 -22.15
C GLN A 112 9.09 29.89 -22.27
N GLY A 113 9.85 29.18 -23.12
CA GLY A 113 11.27 29.42 -23.31
C GLY A 113 12.17 29.01 -22.12
N GLN A 114 11.68 28.11 -21.26
CA GLN A 114 12.26 27.81 -19.97
C GLN A 114 13.35 26.72 -20.04
N TYR A 115 14.40 26.95 -19.25
CA TYR A 115 15.50 26.05 -18.93
C TYR A 115 15.82 26.18 -17.43
N PHE A 116 16.78 25.41 -16.92
CA PHE A 116 17.38 25.65 -15.60
C PHE A 116 18.85 25.24 -15.57
N GLU A 117 19.60 25.84 -14.65
CA GLU A 117 21.04 25.63 -14.48
C GLU A 117 21.27 24.75 -13.24
N LEU A 118 22.15 23.76 -13.33
CA LEU A 118 22.50 22.91 -12.19
C LEU A 118 23.48 23.62 -11.25
N PRO A 119 23.41 23.36 -9.93
CA PRO A 119 24.34 23.95 -8.96
C PRO A 119 25.76 23.40 -9.16
N TYR A 120 26.75 24.26 -8.94
CA TYR A 120 28.16 23.88 -9.02
C TYR A 120 28.51 22.75 -8.04
N VAL A 121 29.37 21.85 -8.51
CA VAL A 121 29.75 20.62 -7.80
C VAL A 121 30.79 20.89 -6.71
N GLY A 122 30.51 20.50 -5.46
CA GLY A 122 31.46 20.61 -4.36
C GLY A 122 31.88 22.06 -4.08
N GLU A 123 33.19 22.32 -4.07
CA GLU A 123 33.76 23.67 -3.90
C GLU A 123 33.98 24.41 -5.24
N ASN A 124 33.46 23.90 -6.36
CA ASN A 124 33.58 24.59 -7.64
C ASN A 124 32.75 25.89 -7.65
N THR A 125 33.26 26.89 -8.36
CA THR A 125 32.63 28.19 -8.54
C THR A 125 32.64 28.57 -10.03
N ALA A 126 31.80 29.51 -10.43
CA ALA A 126 31.79 30.07 -11.78
C ALA A 126 33.20 30.49 -12.25
N ALA A 127 33.96 31.17 -11.38
CA ALA A 127 35.33 31.60 -11.69
C ALA A 127 36.32 30.45 -11.91
N LYS A 128 36.08 29.28 -11.31
CA LYS A 128 36.88 28.05 -11.50
C LYS A 128 36.46 27.31 -12.77
N VAL A 129 35.16 27.08 -12.97
CA VAL A 129 34.58 26.38 -14.15
C VAL A 129 34.87 27.11 -15.49
N ARG A 130 35.19 28.41 -15.44
CA ARG A 130 35.64 29.21 -16.59
C ARG A 130 37.14 29.11 -16.91
N LYS A 131 37.96 28.48 -16.05
CA LYS A 131 39.44 28.47 -16.16
C LYS A 131 40.06 27.08 -16.06
N ASP A 132 39.40 26.18 -15.35
CA ASP A 132 39.85 24.83 -15.03
C ASP A 132 39.00 23.83 -15.82
N SER A 133 39.65 23.08 -16.71
CA SER A 133 38.99 22.07 -17.54
C SER A 133 38.46 20.90 -16.71
N GLU A 134 39.13 20.51 -15.63
CA GLU A 134 38.63 19.43 -14.76
C GLU A 134 37.37 19.88 -14.01
N ALA A 135 37.35 21.11 -13.49
CA ALA A 135 36.14 21.68 -12.88
C ALA A 135 34.97 21.83 -13.88
N ARG A 136 35.27 22.04 -15.17
CA ARG A 136 34.29 22.09 -16.26
C ARG A 136 33.77 20.70 -16.63
N ASP A 137 34.66 19.73 -16.79
CA ASP A 137 34.31 18.32 -17.02
C ASP A 137 33.46 17.77 -15.88
N GLN A 138 33.76 18.14 -14.62
CA GLN A 138 32.94 17.83 -13.45
C GLN A 138 31.49 18.33 -13.58
N GLN A 139 31.22 19.47 -14.26
CA GLN A 139 29.86 19.91 -14.53
C GLN A 139 29.18 19.08 -15.64
N TYR A 140 29.93 18.64 -16.64
CA TYR A 140 29.44 17.72 -17.67
C TYR A 140 29.08 16.34 -17.10
N VAL A 141 29.89 15.82 -16.16
CA VAL A 141 29.56 14.59 -15.42
C VAL A 141 28.29 14.79 -14.57
N GLN A 142 28.15 15.94 -13.90
CA GLN A 142 26.99 16.27 -13.08
C GLN A 142 25.68 16.34 -13.87
N VAL A 143 25.64 16.99 -15.05
CA VAL A 143 24.41 17.03 -15.87
C VAL A 143 24.06 15.63 -16.41
N GLY A 144 25.06 14.84 -16.81
CA GLY A 144 24.87 13.44 -17.21
C GLY A 144 24.31 12.57 -16.08
N ALA A 145 24.86 12.70 -14.87
CA ALA A 145 24.36 12.04 -13.67
C ALA A 145 22.92 12.47 -13.34
N TYR A 146 22.62 13.77 -13.39
CA TYR A 146 21.27 14.30 -13.16
C TYR A 146 20.25 13.69 -14.14
N ILE A 147 20.57 13.64 -15.45
CA ILE A 147 19.71 13.07 -16.49
C ILE A 147 19.53 11.56 -16.28
N ALA A 148 20.59 10.83 -15.96
CA ALA A 148 20.53 9.40 -15.66
C ALA A 148 19.66 9.11 -14.41
N GLN A 149 19.69 9.96 -13.39
CA GLN A 149 18.91 9.80 -12.16
C GLN A 149 17.42 10.14 -12.37
N HIS A 150 17.12 11.22 -13.10
CA HIS A 150 15.76 11.79 -13.19
C HIS A 150 14.92 11.24 -14.35
N SER A 151 15.52 10.56 -15.31
CA SER A 151 14.82 9.82 -16.37
C SER A 151 14.35 8.43 -15.92
N GLN A 152 13.23 7.94 -16.47
CA GLN A 152 12.85 6.53 -16.44
C GLN A 152 13.63 5.70 -17.46
N ILE A 153 13.86 6.26 -18.65
CA ILE A 153 14.56 5.64 -19.78
C ILE A 153 15.67 6.60 -20.23
N LEU A 154 16.88 6.11 -20.48
CA LEU A 154 17.94 6.90 -21.14
C LEU A 154 18.05 6.47 -22.60
N LEU A 155 17.79 7.39 -23.53
CA LEU A 155 18.04 7.20 -24.97
C LEU A 155 19.49 7.57 -25.27
N ALA A 156 20.28 6.59 -25.73
CA ALA A 156 21.70 6.74 -26.01
C ALA A 156 22.00 6.57 -27.50
N LEU A 157 22.37 7.66 -28.18
CA LEU A 157 22.80 7.65 -29.59
C LEU A 157 24.34 7.55 -29.63
N TRP A 158 24.84 6.31 -29.63
CA TRP A 158 26.23 5.99 -29.28
C TRP A 158 26.77 4.85 -30.14
N ASN A 159 28.07 4.85 -30.44
CA ASN A 159 28.70 3.75 -31.20
C ASN A 159 29.05 2.51 -30.34
N GLY A 160 28.81 2.55 -29.04
CA GLY A 160 29.04 1.42 -28.13
C GLY A 160 30.49 1.24 -27.67
N LEU A 161 31.38 2.19 -27.96
CA LEU A 161 32.78 2.18 -27.50
C LEU A 161 32.95 3.10 -26.28
N ASP A 162 33.67 2.63 -25.27
CA ASP A 162 33.97 3.38 -24.05
C ASP A 162 35.43 3.86 -24.00
N PRO A 163 35.72 5.12 -24.37
CA PRO A 163 37.05 5.71 -24.26
C PRO A 163 37.40 6.19 -22.84
N ASN A 164 36.56 5.91 -21.82
CA ASN A 164 36.71 6.39 -20.44
C ASN A 164 36.81 7.92 -20.28
N LEU A 165 36.19 8.70 -21.19
CA LEU A 165 36.18 10.16 -21.13
C LEU A 165 35.17 10.69 -20.08
N PRO A 166 35.57 11.62 -19.18
CA PRO A 166 34.65 12.32 -18.28
C PRO A 166 33.51 13.00 -19.03
N GLY A 167 32.28 12.89 -18.51
CA GLY A 167 31.08 13.47 -19.12
C GLY A 167 30.66 12.82 -20.44
N GLY A 168 31.41 11.82 -20.92
CA GLY A 168 31.15 11.14 -22.18
C GLY A 168 29.93 10.22 -22.12
N THR A 169 29.33 10.00 -23.29
CA THR A 169 28.12 9.19 -23.48
C THR A 169 28.22 7.81 -22.82
N ALA A 170 29.37 7.13 -22.95
CA ALA A 170 29.63 5.83 -22.34
C ALA A 170 29.54 5.86 -20.80
N GLN A 171 30.08 6.91 -20.17
CA GLN A 171 30.01 7.09 -18.72
C GLN A 171 28.56 7.33 -18.25
N ILE A 172 27.76 8.07 -19.01
CA ILE A 172 26.34 8.33 -18.68
C ILE A 172 25.49 7.05 -18.87
N VAL A 173 25.77 6.26 -19.91
CA VAL A 173 25.20 4.91 -20.10
C VAL A 173 25.57 4.00 -18.92
N LYS A 174 26.82 4.04 -18.46
CA LYS A 174 27.30 3.28 -17.30
C LYS A 174 26.58 3.70 -16.01
N PHE A 175 26.49 5.01 -15.75
CA PHE A 175 25.74 5.57 -14.62
C PHE A 175 24.28 5.10 -14.59
N LYS A 176 23.63 4.97 -15.75
CA LYS A 176 22.24 4.49 -15.82
C LYS A 176 22.10 2.98 -15.56
N ARG A 177 23.09 2.17 -15.95
CA ARG A 177 23.03 0.69 -15.84
C ARG A 177 23.62 0.11 -14.56
N GLU A 178 24.69 0.71 -14.05
CA GLU A 178 25.44 0.26 -12.86
C GLU A 178 25.22 1.16 -11.64
N GLY A 179 24.65 2.35 -11.88
CA GLY A 179 24.30 3.33 -10.86
C GLY A 179 25.34 4.43 -10.75
N ILE A 180 24.87 5.63 -10.39
CA ILE A 180 25.70 6.83 -10.31
C ILE A 180 26.61 6.76 -9.06
N PRO A 181 27.92 7.11 -9.14
CA PRO A 181 28.84 7.17 -7.99
C PRO A 181 28.40 8.13 -6.89
N GLU A 182 28.88 7.94 -5.66
CA GLU A 182 28.46 8.73 -4.49
C GLU A 182 28.76 10.24 -4.63
N GLN A 183 29.92 10.60 -5.21
CA GLN A 183 30.28 12.00 -5.52
C GLN A 183 29.30 12.72 -6.48
N TRP A 184 28.46 11.96 -7.19
CA TRP A 184 27.51 12.42 -8.21
C TRP A 184 26.05 12.10 -7.85
N SER A 185 25.78 11.52 -6.66
CA SER A 185 24.44 11.03 -6.31
C SER A 185 24.09 11.19 -4.84
N SER A 186 22.80 11.29 -4.57
CA SER A 186 22.20 11.35 -3.24
C SER A 186 22.28 10.03 -2.43
N ARG A 187 23.36 9.25 -2.55
CA ARG A 187 23.61 8.10 -1.66
C ARG A 187 23.95 8.62 -0.26
N HIS A 188 23.59 7.84 0.76
CA HIS A 188 23.85 8.19 2.16
C HIS A 188 24.46 7.02 2.96
N SER A 189 24.46 5.81 2.38
CA SER A 189 25.13 4.63 2.90
C SER A 189 25.66 3.80 1.74
N PRO A 190 26.86 3.20 1.87
CA PRO A 190 27.35 2.17 0.93
C PRO A 190 26.42 0.95 0.81
N LEU A 191 25.46 0.78 1.72
CA LEU A 191 24.43 -0.27 1.69
C LEU A 191 23.10 0.19 1.06
N ASP A 192 22.99 1.43 0.59
CA ASP A 192 21.84 1.88 -0.20
C ASP A 192 21.93 1.27 -1.62
N PRO A 193 20.89 0.59 -2.12
CA PRO A 193 20.95 -0.02 -3.45
C PRO A 193 20.87 1.04 -4.57
N VAL A 194 21.58 0.76 -5.66
CA VAL A 194 22.02 1.74 -6.67
C VAL A 194 20.91 2.11 -7.66
N ASP A 195 20.47 3.37 -7.71
CA ASP A 195 19.40 3.82 -8.63
C ASP A 195 19.85 3.67 -10.10
N THR A 196 19.09 2.89 -10.88
CA THR A 196 19.42 2.47 -12.24
C THR A 196 18.17 2.46 -13.14
N GLY A 197 18.32 2.16 -14.44
CA GLY A 197 17.22 1.95 -15.37
C GLY A 197 17.68 1.46 -16.74
N PRO A 198 16.75 1.16 -17.66
CA PRO A 198 17.09 0.73 -19.01
C PRO A 198 17.70 1.88 -19.84
N VAL A 199 18.66 1.51 -20.69
CA VAL A 199 19.21 2.38 -21.73
C VAL A 199 18.70 1.89 -23.09
N TYR A 200 18.01 2.75 -23.82
CA TYR A 200 17.62 2.52 -25.21
C TYR A 200 18.81 2.95 -26.07
N HIS A 201 19.69 2.00 -26.38
CA HIS A 201 20.93 2.25 -27.12
C HIS A 201 20.66 2.11 -28.63
N LEU A 202 20.66 3.24 -29.32
CA LEU A 202 20.65 3.30 -30.78
C LEU A 202 22.11 3.34 -31.27
N LEU A 203 22.55 2.26 -31.93
CA LEU A 203 23.91 2.16 -32.45
C LEU A 203 24.16 3.19 -33.55
N THR A 204 24.87 4.25 -33.17
CA THR A 204 25.03 5.48 -33.95
C THR A 204 26.50 5.64 -34.35
N PRO A 205 26.84 5.52 -35.65
CA PRO A 205 28.15 5.87 -36.17
C PRO A 205 28.48 7.36 -35.96
N ARG A 206 29.75 7.74 -36.14
CA ARG A 206 30.23 9.11 -35.90
C ARG A 206 31.28 9.53 -36.92
N GLN A 207 31.43 10.83 -37.16
CA GLN A 207 32.39 11.34 -38.15
C GLN A 207 33.84 11.02 -37.78
N LYS A 208 34.21 11.12 -36.49
CA LYS A 208 35.60 10.98 -36.03
C LYS A 208 36.04 9.51 -35.86
N THR A 209 35.16 8.53 -36.05
CA THR A 209 35.49 7.10 -35.84
C THR A 209 34.48 6.18 -36.53
N SER A 210 34.92 5.39 -37.51
CA SER A 210 34.07 4.40 -38.21
C SER A 210 33.78 3.13 -37.41
N GLU A 211 34.41 2.96 -36.24
CA GLU A 211 34.30 1.77 -35.40
C GLU A 211 33.01 1.77 -34.56
N LEU A 212 32.36 0.60 -34.48
CA LEU A 212 30.99 0.44 -34.00
C LEU A 212 30.79 -0.95 -33.34
N ALA A 213 30.21 -1.01 -32.14
CA ALA A 213 30.00 -2.25 -31.38
C ALA A 213 28.77 -3.08 -31.82
N GLY A 214 28.45 -3.10 -33.12
CA GLY A 214 27.28 -3.77 -33.67
C GLY A 214 26.89 -3.28 -35.06
N LYS A 215 25.62 -3.45 -35.44
CA LYS A 215 25.13 -2.96 -36.74
C LYS A 215 24.71 -1.48 -36.65
N PRO A 216 24.94 -0.67 -37.70
CA PRO A 216 24.41 0.69 -37.76
C PRO A 216 22.89 0.71 -37.57
N TYR A 217 22.39 1.68 -36.82
CA TYR A 217 20.97 1.95 -36.54
C TYR A 217 20.24 0.82 -35.80
N GLU A 218 20.98 -0.15 -35.24
CA GLU A 218 20.42 -1.21 -34.41
C GLU A 218 20.01 -0.63 -33.04
N LEU A 219 18.71 -0.74 -32.70
CA LEU A 219 18.18 -0.34 -31.41
C LEU A 219 18.20 -1.52 -30.43
N ARG A 220 19.03 -1.42 -29.39
CA ARG A 220 19.13 -2.36 -28.27
C ARG A 220 18.53 -1.75 -27.00
N VAL A 221 18.01 -2.58 -26.10
CA VAL A 221 17.61 -2.13 -24.75
C VAL A 221 18.55 -2.76 -23.73
N LEU A 222 19.51 -1.98 -23.25
CA LEU A 222 20.51 -2.43 -22.29
C LEU A 222 19.96 -2.25 -20.87
N TYR A 223 19.55 -3.34 -20.24
CA TYR A 223 19.07 -3.33 -18.86
C TYR A 223 20.22 -3.22 -17.84
N PRO A 224 19.93 -2.78 -16.60
CA PRO A 224 20.85 -2.86 -15.47
C PRO A 224 21.31 -4.29 -15.16
N THR A 225 22.42 -4.42 -14.45
CA THR A 225 22.89 -5.71 -13.92
C THR A 225 22.09 -6.15 -12.68
N GLY A 226 22.10 -7.44 -12.37
CA GLY A 226 21.46 -7.99 -11.16
C GLY A 226 20.06 -8.60 -11.32
N TYR A 227 19.52 -8.63 -12.54
CA TYR A 227 18.33 -9.44 -12.88
C TYR A 227 18.75 -10.81 -13.41
N GLY A 228 17.90 -11.85 -13.23
CA GLY A 228 18.17 -13.21 -13.71
C GLY A 228 18.01 -13.38 -15.22
N SER A 229 17.31 -12.46 -15.90
CA SER A 229 17.26 -12.36 -17.36
C SER A 229 16.86 -10.95 -17.82
N GLU A 230 17.14 -10.63 -19.10
CA GLU A 230 16.65 -9.39 -19.72
C GLU A 230 15.12 -9.34 -19.78
N GLN A 231 14.44 -10.48 -19.91
CA GLN A 231 12.97 -10.56 -19.91
C GLN A 231 12.39 -10.21 -18.53
N GLU A 232 13.03 -10.66 -17.45
CA GLU A 232 12.66 -10.30 -16.07
C GLU A 232 12.87 -8.80 -15.82
N ALA A 233 13.99 -8.24 -16.27
CA ALA A 233 14.24 -6.80 -16.21
C ALA A 233 13.20 -6.01 -16.99
N ALA A 234 12.90 -6.43 -18.22
CA ALA A 234 11.91 -5.80 -19.10
C ALA A 234 10.52 -5.72 -18.46
N GLU A 235 10.00 -6.82 -17.91
CA GLU A 235 8.66 -6.81 -17.30
C GLU A 235 8.62 -6.04 -15.97
N LYS A 236 9.74 -5.97 -15.23
CA LYS A 236 9.85 -5.11 -14.03
C LYS A 236 9.79 -3.62 -14.38
N PHE A 237 10.59 -3.14 -15.35
CA PHE A 237 10.53 -1.74 -15.78
C PHE A 237 9.20 -1.41 -16.49
N ALA A 238 8.67 -2.33 -17.31
CA ALA A 238 7.33 -2.17 -17.89
C ALA A 238 6.24 -2.08 -16.81
N THR A 239 6.35 -2.86 -15.72
CA THR A 239 5.44 -2.76 -14.58
C THR A 239 5.53 -1.39 -13.89
N VAL A 240 6.74 -0.86 -13.67
CA VAL A 240 6.94 0.49 -13.10
C VAL A 240 6.21 1.55 -13.95
N TYR A 241 6.40 1.55 -15.27
CA TYR A 241 5.77 2.53 -16.17
C TYR A 241 4.24 2.31 -16.28
N ARG A 242 3.79 1.05 -16.21
CA ARG A 242 2.38 0.66 -16.20
C ARG A 242 1.65 1.13 -14.94
N GLU A 243 2.29 1.12 -13.77
CA GLU A 243 1.68 1.69 -12.55
C GLU A 243 1.61 3.22 -12.58
N MET A 244 2.58 3.90 -13.20
CA MET A 244 2.52 5.35 -13.45
C MET A 244 1.31 5.70 -14.36
N ASP A 245 1.09 4.94 -15.45
CA ASP A 245 -0.11 5.08 -16.30
C ASP A 245 -1.40 4.73 -15.54
N ASN A 246 -1.40 3.66 -14.74
CA ASN A 246 -2.55 3.27 -13.91
C ASN A 246 -2.96 4.39 -12.95
N PHE A 247 -2.00 5.07 -12.32
CA PHE A 247 -2.25 6.20 -11.42
C PHE A 247 -2.88 7.37 -12.19
N ASN A 248 -2.32 7.78 -13.33
CA ASN A 248 -2.86 8.86 -14.15
C ASN A 248 -4.28 8.55 -14.64
N ARG A 249 -4.50 7.32 -15.11
CA ARG A 249 -5.81 6.83 -15.53
C ARG A 249 -6.83 6.82 -14.39
N ALA A 250 -6.40 6.49 -13.16
CA ALA A 250 -7.24 6.55 -11.97
C ALA A 250 -7.56 8.00 -11.55
N ALA A 251 -6.60 8.92 -11.62
CA ALA A 251 -6.79 10.35 -11.33
C ALA A 251 -7.77 10.99 -12.33
N ALA A 252 -7.65 10.67 -13.63
CA ALA A 252 -8.56 11.12 -14.67
C ALA A 252 -9.97 10.52 -14.52
N ARG A 253 -10.09 9.18 -14.39
CA ARG A 253 -11.37 8.45 -14.25
C ARG A 253 -12.23 8.97 -13.09
N HIS A 254 -11.60 9.40 -11.99
CA HIS A 254 -12.30 9.85 -10.78
C HIS A 254 -12.24 11.38 -10.59
N HIS A 255 -11.82 12.16 -11.60
CA HIS A 255 -11.59 13.60 -11.46
C HIS A 255 -12.80 14.35 -10.89
N HIS A 256 -14.00 14.17 -11.46
CA HIS A 256 -15.21 14.83 -10.95
C HIS A 256 -15.68 14.25 -9.61
N LEU A 257 -15.65 12.91 -9.46
CA LEU A 257 -16.11 12.21 -8.26
C LEU A 257 -15.35 12.63 -6.99
N LEU A 258 -14.04 12.87 -7.11
CA LEU A 258 -13.16 13.19 -5.99
C LEU A 258 -12.84 14.69 -5.88
N ALA A 259 -13.61 15.56 -6.55
CA ALA A 259 -13.36 17.01 -6.52
C ALA A 259 -13.49 17.63 -5.12
N ALA A 260 -14.44 17.15 -4.30
CA ALA A 260 -14.57 17.52 -2.90
C ALA A 260 -13.37 17.01 -2.09
N ASN A 261 -13.12 15.69 -2.11
CA ASN A 261 -11.99 15.06 -1.43
C ASN A 261 -10.64 15.74 -1.75
N ARG A 262 -10.38 16.13 -3.01
CA ARG A 262 -9.15 16.87 -3.36
C ARG A 262 -9.08 18.25 -2.71
N ARG A 263 -10.20 18.97 -2.57
CA ARG A 263 -10.23 20.24 -1.83
C ARG A 263 -9.92 20.00 -0.34
N ASP A 264 -10.51 18.97 0.24
CA ASP A 264 -10.33 18.62 1.66
C ASP A 264 -8.87 18.18 1.93
N SER A 265 -8.30 17.31 1.09
CA SER A 265 -6.88 16.90 1.15
C SER A 265 -5.93 18.09 0.93
N ARG A 266 -6.23 18.98 -0.03
CA ARG A 266 -5.44 20.20 -0.30
C ARG A 266 -5.42 21.12 0.93
N HIS A 267 -6.58 21.32 1.57
CA HIS A 267 -6.73 22.12 2.78
C HIS A 267 -6.09 21.46 4.02
N TYR A 268 -6.15 20.13 4.13
CA TYR A 268 -5.50 19.37 5.19
C TYR A 268 -3.96 19.47 5.16
N LEU A 269 -3.35 19.54 3.97
CA LEU A 269 -1.90 19.77 3.85
C LEU A 269 -1.51 21.18 4.35
N MET A 270 -2.29 22.17 3.94
CA MET A 270 -2.13 23.59 4.27
C MET A 270 -3.40 24.31 3.82
N SER A 271 -3.98 25.22 4.62
CA SER A 271 -5.18 25.94 4.17
C SER A 271 -4.85 26.91 3.02
N ASP A 272 -5.86 27.36 2.28
CA ASP A 272 -5.64 28.38 1.24
C ASP A 272 -5.24 29.75 1.84
N GLU A 273 -5.54 30.00 3.12
CA GLU A 273 -5.11 31.18 3.87
C GLU A 273 -3.62 31.11 4.23
N ASP A 274 -3.17 30.00 4.84
CA ASP A 274 -1.74 29.78 5.13
C ASP A 274 -0.90 29.84 3.85
N PHE A 275 -1.38 29.18 2.79
CA PHE A 275 -0.68 29.10 1.51
C PHE A 275 -0.63 30.47 0.82
N GLY A 276 -1.70 31.27 0.92
CA GLY A 276 -1.74 32.64 0.44
C GLY A 276 -0.83 33.60 1.22
N SER A 277 -0.46 33.28 2.46
CA SER A 277 0.50 34.06 3.26
C SER A 277 1.98 33.76 2.97
N LEU A 278 2.29 32.79 2.10
CA LEU A 278 3.66 32.51 1.67
C LEU A 278 4.09 33.49 0.57
N GLU A 279 5.40 33.78 0.50
CA GLU A 279 5.99 34.54 -0.61
C GLU A 279 5.63 33.93 -1.98
N PRO A 280 5.36 34.74 -3.04
CA PRO A 280 4.90 34.23 -4.33
C PRO A 280 5.81 33.16 -4.95
N THR A 281 7.14 33.32 -4.82
CA THR A 281 8.13 32.35 -5.29
C THR A 281 8.05 31.01 -4.54
N MET A 282 7.71 31.03 -3.25
CA MET A 282 7.46 29.82 -2.46
C MET A 282 6.09 29.21 -2.80
N GLN A 283 5.05 30.03 -3.01
CA GLN A 283 3.75 29.52 -3.48
C GLN A 283 3.91 28.73 -4.76
N ASP A 284 4.58 29.29 -5.77
CA ASP A 284 4.77 28.58 -7.04
C ASP A 284 5.64 27.33 -6.88
N ASN A 285 6.76 27.39 -6.14
CA ASN A 285 7.57 26.19 -5.88
C ASN A 285 6.83 25.06 -5.11
N LEU A 286 5.73 25.36 -4.41
CA LEU A 286 4.93 24.40 -3.65
C LEU A 286 3.57 24.04 -4.28
N ARG A 287 3.07 24.82 -5.24
CA ARG A 287 1.71 24.70 -5.81
C ARG A 287 1.43 23.30 -6.37
N ASP A 288 2.30 22.83 -7.25
CA ASP A 288 2.15 21.52 -7.89
C ASP A 288 2.38 20.35 -6.89
N LEU A 289 3.25 20.51 -5.89
CA LEU A 289 3.40 19.51 -4.81
C LEU A 289 2.12 19.39 -3.96
N ARG A 290 1.48 20.52 -3.66
CA ARG A 290 0.21 20.59 -2.91
C ARG A 290 -0.95 19.97 -3.69
N ASP A 291 -1.00 20.17 -5.00
CA ASP A 291 -2.03 19.57 -5.87
C ASP A 291 -1.79 18.08 -6.14
N ASN A 292 -0.53 17.66 -6.38
CA ASN A 292 -0.19 16.25 -6.55
C ASN A 292 -0.42 15.44 -5.25
N PHE A 293 -0.13 16.03 -4.08
CA PHE A 293 -0.52 15.47 -2.78
C PHE A 293 -2.04 15.23 -2.71
N ALA A 294 -2.82 16.26 -3.03
CA ALA A 294 -4.28 16.18 -2.96
C ALA A 294 -4.86 15.12 -3.91
N VAL A 295 -4.28 14.91 -5.10
CA VAL A 295 -4.64 13.79 -5.99
C VAL A 295 -4.37 12.45 -5.31
N ALA A 296 -3.13 12.21 -4.85
CA ALA A 296 -2.72 10.95 -4.26
C ALA A 296 -3.54 10.61 -2.99
N ASP A 297 -3.73 11.55 -2.09
CA ASP A 297 -4.52 11.35 -0.87
C ASP A 297 -6.01 11.12 -1.16
N SER A 298 -6.61 11.88 -2.08
CA SER A 298 -8.03 11.67 -2.46
C SER A 298 -8.27 10.28 -3.07
N LEU A 299 -7.32 9.77 -3.86
CA LEU A 299 -7.35 8.40 -4.40
C LEU A 299 -7.11 7.35 -3.29
N ALA A 300 -6.19 7.61 -2.36
CA ALA A 300 -5.97 6.73 -1.20
C ALA A 300 -7.24 6.60 -0.35
N ILE A 301 -7.92 7.72 -0.04
CA ILE A 301 -9.19 7.75 0.68
C ILE A 301 -10.28 6.97 -0.09
N HIS A 302 -10.36 7.14 -1.41
CA HIS A 302 -11.30 6.40 -2.25
C HIS A 302 -11.05 4.89 -2.19
N TYR A 303 -9.84 4.44 -2.51
CA TYR A 303 -9.50 3.02 -2.54
C TYR A 303 -9.50 2.36 -1.14
N ALA A 304 -9.21 3.11 -0.08
CA ALA A 304 -9.42 2.65 1.30
C ALA A 304 -10.89 2.30 1.54
N SER A 305 -11.82 3.19 1.17
CA SER A 305 -13.26 2.97 1.31
C SER A 305 -13.70 1.73 0.52
N GLN A 306 -13.30 1.61 -0.75
CA GLN A 306 -13.64 0.46 -1.59
C GLN A 306 -13.08 -0.86 -1.05
N THR A 307 -11.85 -0.86 -0.54
CA THR A 307 -11.22 -2.02 0.10
C THR A 307 -12.00 -2.48 1.34
N TRP A 308 -12.31 -1.55 2.26
CA TRP A 308 -13.09 -1.90 3.46
C TRP A 308 -14.54 -2.29 3.17
N ASN A 309 -15.16 -1.71 2.13
CA ASN A 309 -16.50 -2.08 1.69
C ASN A 309 -16.50 -3.46 1.01
N ALA A 310 -15.52 -3.78 0.18
CA ALA A 310 -15.37 -5.11 -0.42
C ALA A 310 -15.23 -6.20 0.65
N PHE A 311 -14.41 -5.97 1.68
CA PHE A 311 -14.29 -6.92 2.80
C PHE A 311 -15.59 -7.02 3.62
N ARG A 312 -16.27 -5.89 3.92
CA ARG A 312 -17.57 -5.91 4.61
C ARG A 312 -18.62 -6.75 3.87
N TRP A 313 -18.73 -6.60 2.55
CA TRP A 313 -19.64 -7.40 1.74
C TRP A 313 -19.19 -8.86 1.63
N MET A 314 -17.90 -9.13 1.41
CA MET A 314 -17.37 -10.49 1.40
C MET A 314 -17.71 -11.25 2.69
N PHE A 315 -17.55 -10.61 3.86
CA PHE A 315 -17.90 -11.24 5.13
C PHE A 315 -19.40 -11.36 5.39
N PHE A 316 -20.21 -10.41 4.90
CA PHE A 316 -21.66 -10.56 4.89
C PHE A 316 -22.10 -11.79 4.08
N PHE A 317 -21.56 -11.98 2.86
CA PHE A 317 -21.87 -13.14 2.03
C PHE A 317 -21.35 -14.47 2.60
N VAL A 318 -20.14 -14.51 3.18
CA VAL A 318 -19.60 -15.73 3.82
C VAL A 318 -20.39 -16.09 5.07
N PHE A 319 -20.78 -15.12 5.89
CA PHE A 319 -21.64 -15.34 7.06
C PHE A 319 -23.03 -15.87 6.64
N LEU A 320 -23.64 -15.25 5.62
CA LEU A 320 -24.96 -15.64 5.12
C LEU A 320 -24.92 -17.01 4.39
N ALA A 321 -23.81 -17.35 3.74
CA ALA A 321 -23.55 -18.69 3.23
C ALA A 321 -23.51 -19.75 4.35
N ALA A 322 -22.75 -19.50 5.43
CA ALA A 322 -22.68 -20.39 6.59
C ALA A 322 -24.06 -20.58 7.27
N PHE A 323 -24.83 -19.49 7.39
CA PHE A 323 -26.21 -19.51 7.86
C PHE A 323 -27.11 -20.41 6.99
N PHE A 324 -27.02 -20.30 5.65
CA PHE A 324 -27.81 -21.14 4.75
C PHE A 324 -27.38 -22.62 4.72
N VAL A 325 -26.08 -22.96 4.80
CA VAL A 325 -25.61 -24.35 4.97
C VAL A 325 -26.24 -24.98 6.21
N ALA A 326 -26.29 -24.22 7.30
CA ALA A 326 -26.71 -24.80 8.55
C ALA A 326 -28.25 -24.78 8.72
N ILE A 327 -28.97 -23.83 8.09
CA ILE A 327 -30.40 -24.01 7.80
C ILE A 327 -30.63 -25.30 7.00
N ASN A 328 -29.89 -25.53 5.92
CA ASN A 328 -30.02 -26.72 5.07
C ASN A 328 -29.90 -28.03 5.86
N SER A 329 -29.04 -28.07 6.89
CA SER A 329 -28.87 -29.22 7.80
C SER A 329 -30.13 -29.64 8.61
N ASN A 330 -31.18 -28.82 8.64
CA ASN A 330 -32.48 -29.15 9.24
C ASN A 330 -33.35 -30.04 8.36
N PHE A 331 -33.16 -29.96 7.04
CA PHE A 331 -34.06 -30.56 6.06
C PHE A 331 -33.45 -31.85 5.52
N LYS A 332 -34.21 -32.94 5.57
CA LYS A 332 -33.83 -34.20 4.93
C LYS A 332 -34.31 -34.20 3.49
N ALA A 333 -33.40 -34.36 2.53
CA ALA A 333 -33.75 -34.52 1.11
C ALA A 333 -34.63 -35.75 0.82
N THR A 334 -34.71 -36.70 1.76
CA THR A 334 -35.54 -37.92 1.69
C THR A 334 -37.00 -37.71 2.10
N ASP A 335 -37.38 -36.54 2.61
CA ASP A 335 -38.73 -36.22 3.06
C ASP A 335 -39.42 -35.30 2.03
N GLN A 336 -40.63 -35.66 1.56
CA GLN A 336 -41.34 -34.91 0.52
C GLN A 336 -41.61 -33.46 0.92
N ALA A 337 -41.87 -33.20 2.21
CA ALA A 337 -42.03 -31.82 2.72
C ALA A 337 -40.68 -31.10 2.94
N GLY A 338 -39.59 -31.86 3.12
CA GLY A 338 -38.25 -31.33 3.38
C GLY A 338 -37.46 -30.98 2.11
N LEU A 339 -37.75 -31.63 0.98
CA LEU A 339 -36.98 -31.49 -0.26
C LEU A 339 -36.96 -30.06 -0.83
N VAL A 340 -38.10 -29.36 -0.84
CA VAL A 340 -38.16 -27.99 -1.40
C VAL A 340 -37.39 -26.98 -0.53
N PRO A 341 -37.58 -26.92 0.81
CA PRO A 341 -36.72 -26.10 1.68
C PRO A 341 -35.23 -26.48 1.64
N TYR A 342 -34.91 -27.77 1.48
CA TYR A 342 -33.54 -28.25 1.28
C TYR A 342 -32.93 -27.64 -0.01
N LEU A 343 -33.61 -27.79 -1.16
CA LEU A 343 -33.13 -27.25 -2.43
C LEU A 343 -33.03 -25.72 -2.44
N LEU A 344 -33.99 -25.02 -1.83
CA LEU A 344 -33.96 -23.55 -1.72
C LEU A 344 -32.80 -23.06 -0.84
N SER A 345 -32.55 -23.70 0.30
CA SER A 345 -31.42 -23.34 1.17
C SER A 345 -30.06 -23.69 0.56
N ALA A 346 -29.95 -24.79 -0.18
CA ALA A 346 -28.75 -25.13 -0.95
C ALA A 346 -28.50 -24.13 -2.10
N ALA A 347 -29.54 -23.75 -2.85
CA ALA A 347 -29.45 -22.73 -3.90
C ALA A 347 -29.06 -21.36 -3.33
N ALA A 348 -29.63 -20.97 -2.18
CA ALA A 348 -29.28 -19.73 -1.49
C ALA A 348 -27.81 -19.74 -1.02
N TYR A 349 -27.33 -20.84 -0.44
CA TYR A 349 -25.91 -21.02 -0.09
C TYR A 349 -24.98 -20.83 -1.30
N ILE A 350 -25.27 -21.51 -2.42
CA ILE A 350 -24.50 -21.39 -3.67
C ILE A 350 -24.53 -19.95 -4.19
N ALA A 351 -25.69 -19.29 -4.16
CA ALA A 351 -25.82 -17.89 -4.56
C ALA A 351 -25.01 -16.93 -3.65
N MET A 352 -24.93 -17.19 -2.34
CA MET A 352 -24.12 -16.39 -1.42
C MET A 352 -22.61 -16.59 -1.66
N LEU A 353 -22.15 -17.84 -1.87
CA LEU A 353 -20.76 -18.09 -2.26
C LEU A 353 -20.41 -17.47 -3.61
N PHE A 354 -21.32 -17.53 -4.58
CA PHE A 354 -21.15 -16.86 -5.87
C PHE A 354 -21.11 -15.33 -5.72
N GLY A 355 -21.89 -14.76 -4.81
CA GLY A 355 -21.81 -13.36 -4.39
C GLY A 355 -20.43 -13.01 -3.80
N ALA A 356 -19.96 -13.78 -2.81
CA ALA A 356 -18.63 -13.60 -2.23
C ALA A 356 -17.51 -13.68 -3.29
N TYR A 357 -17.57 -14.69 -4.19
CA TYR A 357 -16.62 -14.85 -5.29
C TYR A 357 -16.69 -13.69 -6.31
N ARG A 358 -17.90 -13.21 -6.66
CA ARG A 358 -18.08 -12.03 -7.53
C ARG A 358 -17.46 -10.78 -6.91
N PHE A 359 -17.69 -10.51 -5.63
CA PHE A 359 -17.07 -9.38 -4.92
C PHE A 359 -15.55 -9.52 -4.81
N TYR A 360 -15.04 -10.70 -4.43
CA TYR A 360 -13.60 -10.98 -4.38
C TYR A 360 -12.93 -10.77 -5.75
N LYS A 361 -13.50 -11.36 -6.81
CA LYS A 361 -12.97 -11.26 -8.17
C LYS A 361 -12.98 -9.81 -8.68
N ASN A 362 -14.01 -9.03 -8.34
CA ASN A 362 -14.06 -7.62 -8.70
C ASN A 362 -12.99 -6.79 -7.95
N ALA A 363 -12.87 -6.97 -6.63
CA ALA A 363 -11.88 -6.27 -5.81
C ALA A 363 -10.43 -6.63 -6.21
N LYS A 364 -10.18 -7.89 -6.59
CA LYS A 364 -8.88 -8.35 -7.12
C LYS A 364 -8.60 -7.84 -8.54
N ARG A 365 -9.62 -7.73 -9.40
CA ARG A 365 -9.51 -7.16 -10.75
C ARG A 365 -9.14 -5.67 -10.72
N GLU A 366 -9.86 -4.89 -9.92
CA GLU A 366 -9.63 -3.44 -9.78
C GLU A 366 -8.53 -3.10 -8.74
N ARG A 367 -7.84 -4.11 -8.19
CA ARG A 367 -6.66 -4.01 -7.29
C ARG A 367 -6.80 -2.97 -6.16
N TYR A 368 -7.99 -2.83 -5.56
CA TYR A 368 -8.29 -1.76 -4.59
C TYR A 368 -7.31 -1.70 -3.42
N GLU A 369 -6.87 -2.85 -2.90
CA GLU A 369 -5.94 -2.94 -1.77
C GLU A 369 -4.55 -2.40 -2.14
N THR A 370 -4.01 -2.77 -3.31
CA THR A 370 -2.74 -2.24 -3.82
C THR A 370 -2.84 -0.75 -4.11
N HIS A 371 -3.87 -0.31 -4.84
CA HIS A 371 -4.02 1.11 -5.17
C HIS A 371 -4.25 1.99 -3.91
N TYR A 372 -4.88 1.47 -2.86
CA TYR A 372 -4.93 2.15 -1.55
C TYR A 372 -3.53 2.31 -0.95
N GLN A 373 -2.77 1.21 -0.82
CA GLN A 373 -1.43 1.22 -0.22
C GLN A 373 -0.50 2.19 -0.96
N ASP A 374 -0.50 2.12 -2.29
CA ASP A 374 0.44 2.89 -3.12
C ASP A 374 0.07 4.37 -3.20
N CYS A 375 -1.22 4.71 -3.32
CA CYS A 375 -1.65 6.12 -3.30
C CYS A 375 -1.37 6.76 -1.93
N ARG A 376 -1.53 6.01 -0.83
CA ARG A 376 -1.17 6.48 0.52
C ARG A 376 0.34 6.68 0.65
N ALA A 377 1.13 5.69 0.20
CA ALA A 377 2.59 5.76 0.20
C ALA A 377 3.11 6.99 -0.57
N LEU A 378 2.54 7.23 -1.76
CA LEU A 378 2.82 8.41 -2.58
C LEU A 378 2.41 9.73 -1.90
N ALA A 379 1.20 9.79 -1.32
CA ALA A 379 0.71 10.98 -0.62
C ALA A 379 1.61 11.34 0.56
N GLU A 380 1.95 10.38 1.43
CA GLU A 380 2.84 10.62 2.57
C GLU A 380 4.26 11.03 2.14
N GLY A 381 4.78 10.47 1.04
CA GLY A 381 6.05 10.89 0.46
C GLY A 381 6.03 12.33 -0.06
N LEU A 382 4.97 12.71 -0.79
CA LEU A 382 4.74 14.09 -1.23
C LEU A 382 4.53 15.07 -0.06
N ARG A 383 3.88 14.62 1.01
CA ARG A 383 3.66 15.41 2.24
C ARG A 383 4.98 15.78 2.90
N VAL A 384 5.89 14.81 3.07
CA VAL A 384 7.25 15.09 3.59
C VAL A 384 8.02 15.99 2.61
N GLN A 385 7.89 15.77 1.29
CA GLN A 385 8.59 16.59 0.29
C GLN A 385 8.14 18.06 0.32
N PHE A 386 6.85 18.31 0.47
CA PHE A 386 6.26 19.64 0.62
C PHE A 386 6.81 20.36 1.85
N PHE A 387 6.77 19.74 3.03
CA PHE A 387 7.26 20.38 4.25
C PHE A 387 8.78 20.54 4.30
N TRP A 388 9.54 19.64 3.65
CA TRP A 388 10.97 19.84 3.43
C TRP A 388 11.25 21.08 2.57
N ARG A 389 10.57 21.23 1.42
CA ARG A 389 10.73 22.40 0.54
C ARG A 389 10.31 23.69 1.22
N LEU A 390 9.17 23.70 1.92
CA LEU A 390 8.70 24.82 2.74
C LEU A 390 9.76 25.29 3.75
N SER A 391 10.44 24.33 4.38
CA SER A 391 11.50 24.58 5.38
C SER A 391 12.87 24.95 4.77
N GLY A 392 12.97 25.06 3.44
CA GLY A 392 14.23 25.37 2.73
C GLY A 392 15.17 24.18 2.50
N LEU A 393 14.73 22.93 2.78
CA LEU A 393 15.55 21.75 2.49
C LEU A 393 15.54 21.46 0.98
N LYS A 394 16.73 21.49 0.36
CA LYS A 394 16.93 21.22 -1.07
C LYS A 394 16.85 19.72 -1.41
N SER A 395 16.88 18.84 -0.39
CA SER A 395 16.84 17.38 -0.48
C SER A 395 15.54 16.82 -1.09
N LEU A 396 15.66 15.66 -1.75
CA LEU A 396 14.57 14.96 -2.42
C LEU A 396 14.17 13.69 -1.65
N VAL A 397 12.87 13.55 -1.33
CA VAL A 397 12.31 12.41 -0.59
C VAL A 397 12.53 11.07 -1.28
N ALA A 398 12.50 11.02 -2.62
CA ALA A 398 12.77 9.80 -3.39
C ALA A 398 14.17 9.21 -3.14
N ASP A 399 15.12 10.03 -2.66
CA ASP A 399 16.47 9.57 -2.29
C ASP A 399 16.52 8.92 -0.90
N TYR A 400 15.49 9.06 -0.06
CA TYR A 400 15.41 8.46 1.29
C TYR A 400 14.32 7.39 1.41
N TYR A 401 13.26 7.50 0.63
CA TYR A 401 12.06 6.68 0.77
C TYR A 401 12.23 5.29 0.14
N LEU A 402 11.74 4.25 0.84
CA LEU A 402 11.60 2.86 0.37
C LEU A 402 12.87 2.16 -0.18
N ARG A 403 14.08 2.68 0.11
CA ARG A 403 15.36 2.19 -0.44
C ARG A 403 15.52 0.66 -0.45
N LYS A 404 15.16 0.00 0.65
CA LYS A 404 15.33 -1.46 0.85
C LYS A 404 14.24 -2.33 0.19
N GLN A 405 13.24 -1.73 -0.45
CA GLN A 405 11.98 -2.40 -0.87
C GLN A 405 11.70 -2.23 -2.38
N ARG A 406 12.70 -2.48 -3.23
CA ARG A 406 12.66 -2.08 -4.66
C ARG A 406 11.48 -2.63 -5.47
N SER A 407 11.23 -3.94 -5.42
CA SER A 407 10.57 -4.68 -6.52
C SER A 407 9.17 -4.22 -6.92
N GLU A 408 8.41 -3.59 -6.03
CA GLU A 408 6.99 -3.28 -6.25
C GLU A 408 6.59 -1.86 -5.79
N LEU A 409 7.56 -1.00 -5.49
CA LEU A 409 7.33 0.37 -4.98
C LEU A 409 8.25 1.42 -5.64
N GLU A 410 9.18 0.99 -6.49
CA GLU A 410 10.08 1.86 -7.26
C GLU A 410 9.35 2.92 -8.08
N TRP A 411 8.13 2.61 -8.57
CA TRP A 411 7.28 3.57 -9.27
C TRP A 411 6.91 4.80 -8.43
N ILE A 412 6.76 4.65 -7.11
CA ILE A 412 6.44 5.75 -6.19
C ILE A 412 7.67 6.65 -5.98
N ARG A 413 8.87 6.07 -5.92
CA ARG A 413 10.13 6.83 -5.90
C ARG A 413 10.31 7.61 -7.20
N HIS A 414 10.02 7.01 -8.36
CA HIS A 414 10.00 7.71 -9.63
C HIS A 414 8.96 8.83 -9.67
N ALA A 415 7.75 8.61 -9.18
CA ALA A 415 6.70 9.63 -9.14
C ALA A 415 7.12 10.89 -8.36
N ILE A 416 7.65 10.71 -7.16
CA ILE A 416 8.16 11.81 -6.31
C ILE A 416 9.38 12.49 -6.96
N ARG A 417 10.29 11.72 -7.57
CA ARG A 417 11.47 12.26 -8.27
C ARG A 417 11.06 13.12 -9.48
N VAL A 418 10.13 12.64 -10.31
CA VAL A 418 9.69 13.29 -11.55
C VAL A 418 8.93 14.60 -11.29
N TRP A 419 7.97 14.60 -10.36
CA TRP A 419 7.27 15.84 -9.99
C TRP A 419 8.14 16.86 -9.25
N SER A 420 9.33 16.45 -8.80
CA SER A 420 10.35 17.34 -8.24
C SER A 420 11.41 17.78 -9.26
N ILE A 421 11.27 17.41 -10.55
CA ILE A 421 12.06 18.01 -11.62
C ILE A 421 11.48 19.41 -11.88
N PRO A 422 12.28 20.48 -11.74
CA PRO A 422 11.82 21.83 -12.05
C PRO A 422 11.43 21.95 -13.53
N ARG A 423 10.45 22.80 -13.80
CA ARG A 423 9.78 22.92 -15.12
C ARG A 423 9.05 21.66 -15.62
N VAL A 424 9.17 20.49 -14.99
CA VAL A 424 8.20 19.37 -15.17
C VAL A 424 6.93 19.65 -14.38
N SER A 425 7.07 20.05 -13.12
CA SER A 425 6.03 20.85 -12.46
C SER A 425 6.02 22.25 -13.10
N ALA A 426 4.84 22.70 -13.56
CA ALA A 426 4.66 23.96 -14.29
C ALA A 426 5.02 25.20 -13.46
N SER A 427 4.95 25.08 -12.13
CA SER A 427 5.25 26.18 -11.20
C SER A 427 6.64 26.13 -10.56
N MET A 428 7.40 25.03 -10.70
CA MET A 428 8.72 24.90 -10.06
C MET A 428 9.81 25.66 -10.82
N GLN A 429 10.28 26.76 -10.24
CA GLN A 429 11.47 27.45 -10.69
C GLN A 429 12.70 26.88 -9.97
N PHE A 430 13.75 26.50 -10.71
CA PHE A 430 15.08 26.55 -10.13
C PHE A 430 15.41 28.04 -9.99
N ALA A 431 15.20 28.57 -8.78
CA ALA A 431 15.50 29.97 -8.49
C ALA A 431 17.02 30.16 -8.55
N GLY A 432 17.47 30.93 -9.55
CA GLY A 432 18.80 31.51 -9.50
C GLY A 432 18.86 32.54 -8.37
N THR A 433 19.87 32.43 -7.52
CA THR A 433 20.37 33.48 -6.59
C THR A 433 19.47 34.01 -5.48
N GLU A 434 18.13 33.97 -5.55
CA GLU A 434 17.28 34.27 -4.39
C GLU A 434 17.13 33.04 -3.49
N GLU A 435 18.11 32.85 -2.60
CA GLU A 435 17.99 31.89 -1.52
C GLU A 435 16.93 32.36 -0.52
N ILE A 436 15.75 31.70 -0.55
CA ILE A 436 14.76 31.74 0.54
C ILE A 436 15.54 31.53 1.85
N PRO A 437 15.54 32.49 2.79
CA PRO A 437 16.39 32.42 3.97
C PRO A 437 16.22 31.09 4.70
N PRO A 438 17.31 30.38 5.04
CA PRO A 438 17.22 29.10 5.72
C PRO A 438 16.24 29.18 6.88
N GLY A 439 15.28 28.25 6.90
CA GLY A 439 14.31 28.12 7.98
C GLY A 439 13.18 29.15 8.05
N ALA A 440 13.03 30.08 7.10
CA ALA A 440 12.02 31.14 7.15
C ALA A 440 10.58 30.65 7.50
N ASN A 441 10.15 29.53 6.91
CA ASN A 441 8.81 28.95 7.16
C ASN A 441 8.81 27.78 8.17
N ILE A 442 9.86 27.60 8.97
CA ILE A 442 9.89 26.56 10.02
C ILE A 442 8.76 26.71 11.05
N PRO A 443 8.35 27.92 11.48
CA PRO A 443 7.15 28.07 12.32
C PRO A 443 5.88 27.51 11.65
N MET A 444 5.75 27.66 10.33
CA MET A 444 4.62 27.11 9.57
C MET A 444 4.70 25.58 9.48
N ALA A 445 5.88 25.00 9.25
CA ALA A 445 6.09 23.56 9.28
C ALA A 445 5.86 22.94 10.68
N LEU A 446 6.31 23.61 11.75
CA LEU A 446 6.05 23.21 13.14
C LEU A 446 4.53 23.16 13.40
N ASN A 447 3.79 24.18 12.97
CA ASN A 447 2.34 24.23 13.17
C ASN A 447 1.58 23.22 12.29
N ARG A 448 1.74 23.26 10.97
CA ARG A 448 0.93 22.50 9.99
C ARG A 448 1.40 21.08 9.72
N TRP A 449 2.57 20.67 10.21
CA TRP A 449 3.01 19.27 10.17
C TRP A 449 3.27 18.72 11.56
N VAL A 450 4.22 19.29 12.31
CA VAL A 450 4.78 18.62 13.48
C VAL A 450 3.75 18.55 14.61
N ARG A 451 3.08 19.67 14.92
CA ARG A 451 1.99 19.75 15.91
C ARG A 451 0.76 18.95 15.52
N ASP A 452 0.33 19.01 14.26
CA ASP A 452 -0.82 18.25 13.80
C ASP A 452 -0.60 16.73 13.89
N GLN A 453 0.59 16.24 13.52
CA GLN A 453 0.97 14.83 13.67
C GLN A 453 1.17 14.42 15.14
N SER A 454 1.85 15.24 15.93
CA SER A 454 2.02 15.08 17.38
C SER A 454 0.67 14.90 18.09
N ASN A 455 -0.33 15.71 17.72
CA ASN A 455 -1.70 15.58 18.20
C ASN A 455 -2.48 14.42 17.55
N TRP A 456 -2.14 13.97 16.34
CA TRP A 456 -2.83 12.89 15.64
C TRP A 456 -2.49 11.50 16.19
N PHE A 457 -1.21 11.19 16.44
CA PHE A 457 -0.79 9.84 16.85
C PHE A 457 -1.47 9.36 18.15
N PRO A 458 -1.58 10.13 19.25
CA PRO A 458 -2.32 9.73 20.45
C PRO A 458 -3.79 9.39 20.17
N ARG A 459 -4.46 10.22 19.36
CA ARG A 459 -5.86 10.01 18.95
C ARG A 459 -5.99 8.76 18.08
N ALA A 460 -5.04 8.50 17.18
CA ALA A 460 -5.00 7.32 16.33
C ALA A 460 -4.74 6.02 17.12
N ILE A 461 -3.82 6.04 18.09
CA ILE A 461 -3.57 4.93 19.03
C ILE A 461 -4.85 4.61 19.80
N HIS A 462 -5.47 5.61 20.43
CA HIS A 462 -6.68 5.41 21.22
C HIS A 462 -7.83 4.86 20.36
N ARG A 463 -8.05 5.42 19.16
CA ARG A 463 -9.02 4.92 18.17
C ARG A 463 -8.76 3.47 17.77
N ASN A 464 -7.51 3.10 17.51
CA ASN A 464 -7.15 1.73 17.11
C ASN A 464 -7.31 0.75 18.28
N PHE A 465 -6.98 1.16 19.50
CA PHE A 465 -7.17 0.39 20.73
C PHE A 465 -8.66 0.17 21.03
N GLN A 466 -9.49 1.22 20.93
CA GLN A 466 -10.95 1.12 21.01
C GLN A 466 -11.51 0.19 19.92
N ASN A 467 -11.05 0.33 18.67
CA ASN A 467 -11.49 -0.50 17.55
C ASN A 467 -11.21 -1.98 17.82
N TYR A 468 -9.98 -2.33 18.20
CA TYR A 468 -9.57 -3.70 18.54
C TYR A 468 -10.46 -4.30 19.66
N HIS A 469 -10.67 -3.54 20.75
CA HIS A 469 -11.55 -3.97 21.85
C HIS A 469 -13.04 -4.00 21.47
N SER A 470 -13.50 -3.17 20.52
CA SER A 470 -14.87 -3.21 20.02
C SER A 470 -15.14 -4.44 19.15
N ILE A 471 -14.17 -4.83 18.31
CA ILE A 471 -14.25 -6.05 17.49
C ILE A 471 -14.21 -7.27 18.41
N GLY A 472 -13.28 -7.30 19.38
CA GLY A 472 -13.20 -8.37 20.37
C GLY A 472 -14.45 -8.49 21.27
N ARG A 473 -15.12 -7.39 21.60
CA ARG A 473 -16.41 -7.41 22.31
C ARG A 473 -17.56 -7.88 21.42
N ARG A 474 -17.65 -7.41 20.17
CA ARG A 474 -18.68 -7.85 19.20
C ARG A 474 -18.57 -9.33 18.89
N ALA A 475 -17.36 -9.86 18.72
CA ALA A 475 -17.13 -11.30 18.57
C ALA A 475 -17.63 -12.10 19.79
N VAL A 476 -17.32 -11.65 21.01
CA VAL A 476 -17.82 -12.27 22.25
C VAL A 476 -19.35 -12.16 22.37
N GLN A 477 -19.95 -11.05 21.94
CA GLN A 477 -21.41 -10.88 21.91
C GLN A 477 -22.07 -11.82 20.89
N MET A 478 -21.51 -11.96 19.68
CA MET A 478 -21.97 -12.93 18.68
C MET A 478 -21.86 -14.37 19.18
N PHE A 479 -20.76 -14.72 19.87
CA PHE A 479 -20.60 -16.01 20.53
C PHE A 479 -21.70 -16.26 21.57
N TRP A 480 -21.91 -15.33 22.51
CA TRP A 480 -22.93 -15.50 23.55
C TRP A 480 -24.36 -15.44 23.03
N MET A 481 -24.66 -14.67 21.98
CA MET A 481 -25.94 -14.77 21.26
C MET A 481 -26.12 -16.17 20.66
N GLY A 482 -25.03 -16.75 20.13
CA GLY A 482 -24.94 -18.15 19.73
C GLY A 482 -25.31 -19.10 20.86
N THR A 483 -24.64 -19.00 22.00
CA THR A 483 -24.88 -19.86 23.17
C THR A 483 -26.28 -19.67 23.77
N VAL A 484 -26.78 -18.44 23.87
CA VAL A 484 -28.11 -18.16 24.45
C VAL A 484 -29.23 -18.64 23.54
N GLY A 485 -29.14 -18.40 22.22
CA GLY A 485 -30.09 -18.98 21.26
C GLY A 485 -30.08 -20.51 21.29
N THR A 486 -28.89 -21.11 21.46
CA THR A 486 -28.70 -22.56 21.61
C THR A 486 -29.41 -23.09 22.87
N VAL A 487 -29.17 -22.47 24.04
CA VAL A 487 -29.78 -22.89 25.31
C VAL A 487 -31.30 -22.68 25.33
N ILE A 488 -31.80 -21.53 24.87
CA ILE A 488 -33.25 -21.27 24.77
C ILE A 488 -33.92 -22.33 23.90
N PHE A 489 -33.32 -22.66 22.76
CA PHE A 489 -33.89 -23.61 21.81
C PHE A 489 -33.84 -25.06 22.32
N ALA A 490 -32.78 -25.44 23.03
CA ALA A 490 -32.70 -26.71 23.75
C ALA A 490 -33.79 -26.83 24.85
N ILE A 491 -34.06 -25.75 25.59
CA ILE A 491 -35.15 -25.68 26.58
C ILE A 491 -36.52 -25.83 25.90
N VAL A 492 -36.77 -25.14 24.77
CA VAL A 492 -38.03 -25.30 24.00
C VAL A 492 -38.18 -26.73 23.47
N GLY A 493 -37.08 -27.35 23.04
CA GLY A 493 -37.02 -28.77 22.64
C GLY A 493 -37.37 -29.72 23.79
N LEU A 494 -36.80 -29.49 24.98
CA LEU A 494 -37.11 -30.25 26.21
C LEU A 494 -38.59 -30.11 26.58
N VAL A 495 -39.11 -28.87 26.67
CA VAL A 495 -40.51 -28.62 27.05
C VAL A 495 -41.49 -29.32 26.09
N ARG A 496 -41.27 -29.23 24.77
CA ARG A 496 -42.08 -29.98 23.79
C ARG A 496 -41.93 -31.49 23.92
N THR A 497 -40.73 -31.99 24.24
CA THR A 497 -40.50 -33.44 24.42
C THR A 497 -41.23 -33.97 25.65
N LEU A 498 -41.16 -33.25 26.77
CA LEU A 498 -41.88 -33.58 28.02
C LEU A 498 -43.40 -33.52 27.84
N GLN A 499 -43.92 -32.53 27.09
CA GLN A 499 -45.35 -32.42 26.79
C GLN A 499 -45.91 -33.58 25.94
N VAL A 500 -45.08 -34.22 25.09
CA VAL A 500 -45.55 -35.25 24.14
C VAL A 500 -45.16 -36.68 24.56
N TRP A 501 -44.07 -36.87 25.31
CA TRP A 501 -43.62 -38.18 25.81
C TRP A 501 -43.12 -38.10 27.27
N PRO A 502 -44.00 -37.99 28.28
CA PRO A 502 -43.60 -37.83 29.70
C PRO A 502 -42.65 -38.91 30.21
N GLN A 503 -42.84 -40.17 29.80
CA GLN A 503 -42.04 -41.32 30.23
C GLN A 503 -40.64 -41.43 29.58
N LYS A 504 -40.21 -40.44 28.78
CA LYS A 504 -38.85 -40.41 28.16
C LYS A 504 -38.01 -39.19 28.59
N GLY A 505 -38.34 -38.57 29.72
CA GLY A 505 -37.70 -37.33 30.19
C GLY A 505 -36.18 -37.40 30.38
N PHE A 506 -35.62 -38.55 30.80
CA PHE A 506 -34.17 -38.72 31.04
C PHE A 506 -33.32 -38.34 29.81
N HIS A 507 -33.55 -38.94 28.65
CA HIS A 507 -32.81 -38.66 27.42
C HIS A 507 -32.93 -37.21 26.91
N ALA A 508 -33.89 -36.44 27.43
CA ALA A 508 -34.03 -35.02 27.10
C ALA A 508 -33.27 -34.11 28.09
N LEU A 509 -32.99 -34.58 29.31
CA LEU A 509 -32.05 -33.95 30.24
C LEU A 509 -30.61 -34.18 29.79
N ASP A 510 -30.27 -35.41 29.37
CA ASP A 510 -28.92 -35.77 28.89
C ASP A 510 -28.47 -34.83 27.75
N MET A 511 -29.29 -34.68 26.70
CA MET A 511 -29.01 -33.78 25.58
C MET A 511 -28.91 -32.29 25.97
N LEU A 512 -29.54 -31.88 27.07
CA LEU A 512 -29.43 -30.51 27.58
C LEU A 512 -28.12 -30.34 28.38
N GLY A 513 -27.72 -31.37 29.13
CA GLY A 513 -26.41 -31.48 29.75
C GLY A 513 -25.28 -31.39 28.72
N ASP A 514 -25.35 -32.19 27.65
CA ASP A 514 -24.38 -32.17 26.54
C ASP A 514 -24.33 -30.78 25.86
N ALA A 515 -25.48 -30.20 25.53
CA ALA A 515 -25.54 -28.89 24.87
C ALA A 515 -24.94 -27.77 25.74
N VAL A 516 -25.16 -27.82 27.06
CA VAL A 516 -24.55 -26.89 28.03
C VAL A 516 -23.06 -27.17 28.17
N ALA A 517 -22.64 -28.42 28.30
CA ALA A 517 -21.24 -28.82 28.45
C ALA A 517 -20.40 -28.40 27.23
N VAL A 518 -20.85 -28.70 26.01
CA VAL A 518 -20.20 -28.28 24.76
C VAL A 518 -20.13 -26.75 24.65
N SER A 519 -21.18 -26.04 25.06
CA SER A 519 -21.20 -24.57 25.06
C SER A 519 -20.21 -23.96 26.04
N VAL A 520 -20.15 -24.49 27.28
CA VAL A 520 -19.21 -24.05 28.32
C VAL A 520 -17.78 -24.37 27.91
N LEU A 521 -17.50 -25.58 27.44
CA LEU A 521 -16.17 -26.00 27.00
C LEU A 521 -15.68 -25.16 25.82
N SER A 522 -16.54 -24.87 24.83
CA SER A 522 -16.23 -23.98 23.71
C SER A 522 -15.92 -22.55 24.19
N GLY A 523 -16.67 -22.03 25.16
CA GLY A 523 -16.43 -20.72 25.77
C GLY A 523 -15.10 -20.66 26.53
N VAL A 524 -14.77 -21.71 27.28
CA VAL A 524 -13.48 -21.85 27.99
C VAL A 524 -12.32 -21.93 27.01
N ILE A 525 -12.42 -22.77 25.96
CA ILE A 525 -11.38 -22.91 24.92
C ILE A 525 -11.19 -21.59 24.17
N PHE A 526 -12.26 -20.89 23.77
CA PHE A 526 -12.15 -19.59 23.11
C PHE A 526 -11.49 -18.53 24.01
N ASN A 527 -11.87 -18.46 25.28
CA ASN A 527 -11.28 -17.51 26.23
C ASN A 527 -9.82 -17.87 26.56
N TYR A 528 -9.46 -19.16 26.59
CA TYR A 528 -8.08 -19.63 26.71
C TYR A 528 -7.25 -19.21 25.49
N ILE A 529 -7.68 -19.51 24.27
CA ILE A 529 -6.98 -19.13 23.02
C ILE A 529 -6.77 -17.60 22.96
N LYS A 530 -7.81 -16.83 23.27
CA LYS A 530 -7.76 -15.37 23.34
C LYS A 530 -6.73 -14.88 24.37
N THR A 531 -6.73 -15.47 25.57
CA THR A 531 -5.82 -15.06 26.66
C THR A 531 -4.38 -15.47 26.36
N ALA A 532 -4.15 -16.68 25.84
CA ALA A 532 -2.83 -17.18 25.44
C ALA A 532 -2.22 -16.34 24.31
N LYS A 533 -2.97 -16.06 23.23
CA LYS A 533 -2.50 -15.23 22.12
C LYS A 533 -2.19 -13.79 22.56
N THR A 534 -2.99 -13.24 23.48
CA THR A 534 -2.73 -11.92 24.08
C THR A 534 -1.48 -11.92 24.97
N ALA A 535 -1.27 -12.97 25.77
CA ALA A 535 -0.10 -13.10 26.64
C ALA A 535 1.21 -13.26 25.83
N HIS A 536 1.21 -14.09 24.79
CA HIS A 536 2.37 -14.29 23.90
C HIS A 536 2.84 -12.98 23.27
N GLN A 537 1.92 -12.25 22.62
CA GLN A 537 2.24 -11.01 21.90
C GLN A 537 2.59 -9.81 22.81
N LEU A 538 2.34 -9.93 24.11
CA LEU A 538 2.84 -9.02 25.15
C LEU A 538 4.22 -9.44 25.69
N HIS A 539 4.53 -10.73 25.71
CA HIS A 539 5.82 -11.23 26.22
C HIS A 539 6.99 -10.94 25.27
N GLU A 540 6.69 -10.80 23.97
CA GLU A 540 7.61 -10.41 22.88
C GLU A 540 7.85 -8.88 22.79
N ALA A 541 7.44 -8.10 23.79
CA ALA A 541 7.76 -6.67 23.85
C ALA A 541 9.25 -6.44 24.24
N PRO A 542 9.95 -5.42 23.69
CA PRO A 542 11.35 -5.16 23.99
C PRO A 542 11.69 -4.99 25.48
N SER A 543 12.91 -5.38 25.84
CA SER A 543 13.36 -5.61 27.22
C SER A 543 13.37 -4.38 28.15
N HIS A 544 13.35 -3.15 27.61
CA HIS A 544 13.41 -1.91 28.41
C HIS A 544 12.28 -1.76 29.44
N ALA A 545 11.12 -2.41 29.24
CA ALA A 545 10.01 -2.35 30.18
C ALA A 545 10.23 -3.14 31.49
N ARG A 546 11.33 -3.89 31.64
CA ARG A 546 11.57 -4.74 32.84
C ARG A 546 12.18 -3.99 34.04
N ALA A 547 12.59 -2.73 33.88
CA ALA A 547 13.31 -1.99 34.93
C ALA A 547 12.43 -1.49 36.09
N THR A 548 11.12 -1.30 35.88
CA THR A 548 10.19 -0.87 36.95
C THR A 548 9.56 -2.09 37.62
N GLY A 549 10.02 -2.42 38.83
CA GLY A 549 9.60 -3.60 39.58
C GLY A 549 8.10 -3.60 39.94
N GLY A 550 7.32 -4.43 39.25
CA GLY A 550 5.90 -4.61 39.53
C GLY A 550 5.31 -5.85 38.85
N LEU A 551 5.14 -6.95 39.60
CA LEU A 551 4.43 -8.14 39.12
C LEU A 551 2.97 -7.81 38.87
N SER A 552 2.59 -7.66 37.59
CA SER A 552 1.27 -7.13 37.22
C SER A 552 0.12 -8.02 37.73
N PRO A 553 -1.01 -7.41 38.18
CA PRO A 553 -2.14 -8.16 38.75
C PRO A 553 -2.83 -9.08 37.74
N ILE A 554 -2.60 -8.85 36.44
CA ILE A 554 -3.08 -9.67 35.33
C ILE A 554 -2.69 -11.14 35.53
N SER A 555 -1.45 -11.41 35.95
CA SER A 555 -0.95 -12.78 36.20
C SER A 555 -1.75 -13.55 37.26
N ARG A 556 -2.16 -12.89 38.34
CA ARG A 556 -3.00 -13.47 39.40
C ARG A 556 -4.44 -13.67 38.93
N SER A 557 -4.98 -12.76 38.12
CA SER A 557 -6.31 -12.92 37.52
C SER A 557 -6.37 -14.12 36.56
N ALA A 558 -5.33 -14.30 35.72
CA ALA A 558 -5.22 -15.42 34.79
C ALA A 558 -5.11 -16.77 35.53
N ARG A 559 -4.30 -16.86 36.59
CA ARG A 559 -4.23 -18.08 37.42
C ARG A 559 -5.57 -18.39 38.12
N LYS A 560 -6.28 -17.39 38.64
CA LYS A 560 -7.61 -17.60 39.24
C LYS A 560 -8.64 -18.06 38.19
N GLY A 561 -8.64 -17.46 36.99
CA GLY A 561 -9.50 -17.89 35.89
C GLY A 561 -9.20 -19.32 35.42
N LEU A 562 -7.92 -19.71 35.36
CA LEU A 562 -7.49 -21.07 35.05
C LEU A 562 -8.01 -22.08 36.09
N ILE A 563 -7.81 -21.79 37.38
CA ILE A 563 -8.26 -22.68 38.48
C ILE A 563 -9.79 -22.83 38.44
N VAL A 564 -10.54 -21.74 38.33
CA VAL A 564 -12.02 -21.78 38.26
C VAL A 564 -12.50 -22.54 37.03
N GLY A 565 -11.89 -22.33 35.86
CA GLY A 565 -12.24 -23.04 34.62
C GLY A 565 -11.93 -24.53 34.66
N VAL A 566 -10.78 -24.92 35.23
CA VAL A 566 -10.42 -26.34 35.41
C VAL A 566 -11.33 -27.01 36.43
N VAL A 567 -11.60 -26.38 37.58
CA VAL A 567 -12.52 -26.93 38.60
C VAL A 567 -13.93 -27.13 38.02
N LEU A 568 -14.49 -26.14 37.31
CA LEU A 568 -15.79 -26.30 36.64
C LEU A 568 -15.79 -27.43 35.59
N SER A 569 -14.71 -27.57 34.81
CA SER A 569 -14.58 -28.63 33.81
C SER A 569 -14.53 -30.02 34.47
N VAL A 570 -13.79 -30.16 35.57
CA VAL A 570 -13.69 -31.41 36.34
C VAL A 570 -14.99 -31.74 37.06
N SER A 571 -15.72 -30.75 37.59
CA SER A 571 -17.03 -30.95 38.20
C SER A 571 -18.09 -31.42 37.19
N VAL A 572 -18.09 -30.89 35.97
CA VAL A 572 -19.01 -31.33 34.91
C VAL A 572 -18.67 -32.76 34.44
N LEU A 573 -17.39 -33.07 34.18
CA LEU A 573 -16.98 -34.41 33.80
C LEU A 573 -17.20 -35.45 34.91
N GLY A 574 -16.93 -35.09 36.17
CA GLY A 574 -17.18 -35.95 37.33
C GLY A 574 -18.67 -36.26 37.54
N GLY A 575 -19.55 -35.27 37.31
CA GLY A 575 -21.00 -35.45 37.39
C GLY A 575 -21.56 -36.41 36.32
N VAL A 576 -20.98 -36.41 35.12
CA VAL A 576 -21.35 -37.36 34.05
C VAL A 576 -20.83 -38.78 34.35
N TRP A 577 -19.65 -38.91 34.94
CA TRP A 577 -19.06 -40.22 35.24
C TRP A 577 -19.72 -40.95 36.43
N PHE A 578 -20.27 -40.21 37.41
CA PHE A 578 -20.86 -40.79 38.62
C PHE A 578 -22.26 -41.44 38.44
N LEU A 579 -22.85 -41.37 37.25
CA LEU A 579 -24.20 -41.91 36.96
C LEU A 579 -24.20 -43.29 36.28
N HIS A 580 -23.03 -43.91 36.07
CA HIS A 580 -22.89 -45.25 35.49
C HIS A 580 -22.38 -46.28 36.51
N PRO A 581 -23.26 -47.07 37.15
CA PRO A 581 -22.88 -48.25 37.91
C PRO A 581 -22.84 -49.49 36.99
N GLU A 582 -21.69 -49.79 36.38
CA GLU A 582 -21.44 -51.12 35.81
C GLU A 582 -20.68 -52.00 36.81
N THR A 583 -21.29 -53.12 37.20
CA THR A 583 -20.59 -54.27 37.80
C THR A 583 -21.06 -55.55 37.12
N SER A 584 -20.12 -56.42 36.76
CA SER A 584 -20.37 -57.58 35.90
C SER A 584 -19.74 -58.86 36.46
N ALA A 585 -20.50 -59.95 36.59
CA ALA A 585 -20.13 -61.31 36.12
C ALA A 585 -21.03 -62.48 36.61
N ARG A 586 -21.91 -62.97 35.71
CA ARG A 586 -22.21 -64.41 35.45
C ARG A 586 -22.75 -65.25 36.67
N PRO A 587 -22.90 -66.60 36.59
CA PRO A 587 -24.19 -67.14 36.14
C PRO A 587 -24.80 -68.31 36.97
N THR A 588 -26.07 -68.62 36.66
CA THR A 588 -26.78 -69.92 36.84
C THR A 588 -26.89 -70.57 38.21
N LEU A 589 -28.14 -70.83 38.62
CA LEU A 589 -28.57 -72.17 39.07
C LEU A 589 -30.06 -72.39 38.75
N THR A 590 -30.48 -73.65 38.64
CA THR A 590 -31.82 -74.05 38.18
C THR A 590 -32.73 -74.47 39.33
N GLU A 591 -33.79 -73.69 39.56
CA GLU A 591 -35.00 -74.12 40.25
C GLU A 591 -36.22 -73.51 39.53
N PHE A 592 -37.40 -74.12 39.44
CA PHE A 592 -37.81 -75.52 39.17
C PHE A 592 -39.33 -75.43 38.89
N LEU A 593 -39.92 -76.28 38.02
CA LEU A 593 -41.37 -76.32 37.69
C LEU A 593 -41.91 -75.11 36.86
N ALA A 594 -42.79 -75.25 35.85
CA ALA A 594 -43.36 -76.43 35.18
C ALA A 594 -43.95 -76.12 33.77
N TYR A 595 -44.41 -77.17 33.07
CA TYR A 595 -45.34 -77.18 31.91
C TYR A 595 -46.71 -76.51 32.21
N ASP A 596 -47.54 -76.08 31.25
CA ASP A 596 -47.40 -75.69 29.81
C ASP A 596 -48.67 -74.81 29.49
N ILE A 597 -49.40 -74.69 28.35
CA ILE A 597 -49.44 -75.26 26.99
C ILE A 597 -50.09 -74.19 26.05
N PRO A 598 -49.79 -74.10 24.73
CA PRO A 598 -50.28 -73.00 23.90
C PRO A 598 -51.75 -73.17 23.47
N SER A 599 -52.50 -72.06 23.39
CA SER A 599 -53.86 -72.02 22.83
C SER A 599 -54.18 -70.72 22.05
N TYR A 600 -55.04 -70.86 21.05
CA TYR A 600 -55.60 -69.86 20.12
C TYR A 600 -57.15 -69.95 20.23
N PRO A 601 -57.96 -69.09 19.59
CA PRO A 601 -58.06 -67.63 19.78
C PRO A 601 -59.53 -67.17 19.97
N GLU A 602 -59.79 -65.98 20.52
CA GLU A 602 -61.13 -65.35 20.42
C GLU A 602 -61.08 -63.88 19.99
N ALA A 603 -62.23 -63.35 19.55
CA ALA A 603 -62.30 -62.30 18.56
C ALA A 603 -62.93 -60.98 19.06
N GLY A 604 -62.69 -59.91 18.29
CA GLY A 604 -63.59 -58.76 18.23
C GLY A 604 -63.29 -57.59 19.17
N THR A 605 -62.68 -56.54 18.62
CA THR A 605 -63.49 -55.36 18.24
C THR A 605 -62.68 -54.39 17.39
N GLU A 606 -63.29 -53.94 16.29
CA GLU A 606 -62.69 -52.99 15.38
C GLU A 606 -62.77 -51.57 15.97
N LYS A 607 -61.62 -50.87 16.05
CA LYS A 607 -61.58 -49.42 16.32
C LYS A 607 -60.62 -48.75 15.35
N THR A 608 -61.20 -48.19 14.30
CA THR A 608 -60.54 -47.40 13.26
C THR A 608 -59.81 -46.18 13.85
N LYS A 609 -58.54 -46.35 14.21
CA LYS A 609 -57.66 -45.22 14.56
C LYS A 609 -57.25 -44.49 13.29
N ALA A 610 -57.71 -43.25 13.13
CA ALA A 610 -57.20 -42.35 12.11
C ALA A 610 -55.66 -42.24 12.20
N PRO A 611 -54.95 -42.12 11.07
CA PRO A 611 -53.48 -42.13 11.04
C PRO A 611 -52.91 -40.86 11.70
N GLN A 612 -52.59 -40.95 12.99
CA GLN A 612 -51.80 -39.93 13.68
C GLN A 612 -50.38 -39.92 13.11
N HIS A 613 -50.14 -39.07 12.12
CA HIS A 613 -48.79 -38.73 11.65
C HIS A 613 -47.98 -38.17 12.83
N LYS A 614 -47.15 -39.01 13.46
CA LYS A 614 -46.17 -38.60 14.46
C LYS A 614 -45.03 -37.83 13.77
N VAL A 615 -45.28 -36.55 13.49
CA VAL A 615 -44.24 -35.61 13.03
C VAL A 615 -43.17 -35.54 14.11
N SER A 616 -42.03 -36.20 13.85
CA SER A 616 -40.89 -36.20 14.76
C SER A 616 -40.17 -34.87 14.65
N TYR A 617 -40.36 -33.98 15.62
CA TYR A 617 -39.73 -32.67 15.64
C TYR A 617 -38.22 -32.72 15.94
N LYS A 618 -37.68 -33.84 16.43
CA LYS A 618 -36.28 -33.96 16.88
C LYS A 618 -35.22 -33.55 15.83
N PRO A 619 -35.31 -33.93 14.53
CA PRO A 619 -34.32 -33.53 13.52
C PRO A 619 -34.28 -32.01 13.28
N TYR A 620 -35.45 -31.36 13.30
CA TYR A 620 -35.60 -29.92 13.13
C TYR A 620 -35.11 -29.12 14.35
N VAL A 621 -34.94 -29.77 15.51
CA VAL A 621 -34.33 -29.15 16.69
C VAL A 621 -32.80 -29.22 16.60
N ASP A 622 -32.24 -30.40 16.31
CA ASP A 622 -30.78 -30.58 16.24
C ASP A 622 -30.12 -29.74 15.13
N GLY A 623 -30.77 -29.55 13.99
CA GLY A 623 -30.23 -28.77 12.86
C GLY A 623 -30.11 -27.28 13.16
N PHE A 624 -31.15 -26.67 13.73
CA PHE A 624 -31.18 -25.23 14.03
C PHE A 624 -30.24 -24.89 15.18
N LEU A 625 -30.10 -25.80 16.15
CA LEU A 625 -29.08 -25.74 17.19
C LEU A 625 -27.66 -25.64 16.58
N LYS A 626 -27.33 -26.57 15.67
CA LYS A 626 -26.05 -26.58 14.94
C LYS A 626 -25.86 -25.31 14.10
N ALA A 627 -26.94 -24.78 13.51
CA ALA A 627 -26.89 -23.56 12.70
C ALA A 627 -26.57 -22.31 13.48
N LEU A 628 -27.14 -22.19 14.67
CA LEU A 628 -26.98 -21.02 15.51
C LEU A 628 -25.58 -21.01 16.17
N ILE A 629 -25.03 -22.19 16.52
CA ILE A 629 -23.61 -22.36 16.90
C ILE A 629 -22.66 -22.06 15.73
N ALA A 630 -22.86 -22.66 14.56
CA ALA A 630 -21.98 -22.51 13.41
C ALA A 630 -21.87 -21.04 12.96
N SER A 631 -23.01 -20.35 12.86
CA SER A 631 -23.06 -18.93 12.49
C SER A 631 -22.30 -18.04 13.50
N ALA A 632 -22.43 -18.33 14.80
CA ALA A 632 -21.71 -17.61 15.85
C ALA A 632 -20.19 -17.84 15.78
N MET A 633 -19.75 -19.09 15.58
CA MET A 633 -18.33 -19.44 15.40
C MET A 633 -17.74 -18.80 14.14
N THR A 634 -18.48 -18.76 13.03
CA THR A 634 -18.09 -18.01 11.83
C THR A 634 -17.95 -16.52 12.14
N GLY A 635 -18.93 -15.88 12.79
CA GLY A 635 -18.85 -14.46 13.16
C GLY A 635 -17.64 -14.11 14.04
N VAL A 636 -17.30 -15.00 14.98
CA VAL A 636 -16.08 -14.89 15.81
C VAL A 636 -14.81 -14.97 14.97
N PHE A 637 -14.69 -16.00 14.11
CA PHE A 637 -13.51 -16.19 13.26
C PHE A 637 -13.29 -15.02 12.30
N LEU A 638 -14.34 -14.58 11.60
CA LEU A 638 -14.30 -13.45 10.68
C LEU A 638 -13.92 -12.13 11.40
N SER A 639 -14.41 -11.94 12.64
CA SER A 639 -14.03 -10.78 13.46
C SER A 639 -12.55 -10.80 13.84
N GLY A 640 -12.00 -11.97 14.18
CA GLY A 640 -10.57 -12.15 14.46
C GLY A 640 -9.69 -11.88 13.24
N TRP A 641 -10.05 -12.47 12.09
CA TRP A 641 -9.39 -12.24 10.80
C TRP A 641 -9.39 -10.76 10.41
N TYR A 642 -10.53 -10.07 10.57
CA TYR A 642 -10.67 -8.66 10.22
C TYR A 642 -9.84 -7.73 11.13
N ALA A 643 -9.64 -8.08 12.41
CA ALA A 643 -8.75 -7.33 13.30
C ALA A 643 -7.26 -7.53 12.94
N ASP A 644 -6.88 -8.76 12.54
CA ASP A 644 -5.53 -9.13 12.12
C ASP A 644 -5.13 -8.46 10.80
N LYS A 645 -5.99 -8.55 9.78
CA LYS A 645 -5.80 -7.87 8.48
C LYS A 645 -5.86 -6.34 8.55
N LYS A 646 -6.44 -5.77 9.62
CA LYS A 646 -6.33 -4.32 9.91
C LYS A 646 -5.04 -3.92 10.60
N GLY A 647 -4.12 -4.86 10.88
CA GLY A 647 -2.83 -4.60 11.51
C GLY A 647 -2.93 -3.87 12.86
N LEU A 648 -4.07 -3.90 13.55
CA LEU A 648 -4.39 -2.91 14.60
C LEU A 648 -3.35 -2.89 15.72
N LEU A 649 -2.82 -4.06 16.11
CA LEU A 649 -1.78 -4.17 17.13
C LEU A 649 -0.40 -3.68 16.63
N ALA A 650 -0.08 -3.89 15.35
CA ALA A 650 1.13 -3.35 14.74
C ALA A 650 1.07 -1.82 14.68
N HIS A 651 -0.04 -1.27 14.18
CA HIS A 651 -0.32 0.17 14.18
C HIS A 651 -0.23 0.80 15.58
N ILE A 652 -0.73 0.14 16.62
CA ILE A 652 -0.63 0.65 17.99
C ILE A 652 0.85 0.75 18.43
N LYS A 653 1.67 -0.27 18.17
CA LYS A 653 3.12 -0.26 18.49
C LYS A 653 3.86 0.83 17.69
N GLN A 654 3.60 0.88 16.38
CA GLN A 654 4.20 1.79 15.41
C GLN A 654 3.87 3.27 15.70
N TYR A 655 2.58 3.60 15.86
CA TYR A 655 2.13 4.96 16.19
C TYR A 655 2.60 5.41 17.58
N SER A 656 2.82 4.49 18.53
CA SER A 656 3.40 4.82 19.84
C SER A 656 4.85 5.31 19.74
N ARG A 657 5.67 4.73 18.83
CA ARG A 657 7.01 5.25 18.51
C ARG A 657 6.90 6.65 17.89
N MET A 658 6.05 6.82 16.88
CA MET A 658 5.94 8.12 16.19
C MET A 658 5.38 9.23 17.07
N SER A 659 4.45 8.94 17.98
CA SER A 659 3.95 9.90 18.96
C SER A 659 5.07 10.49 19.82
N LEU A 660 6.07 9.69 20.19
CA LEU A 660 7.22 10.14 20.98
C LEU A 660 8.24 10.91 20.11
N ILE A 661 8.45 10.49 18.86
CA ILE A 661 9.35 11.18 17.93
C ILE A 661 8.80 12.57 17.57
N PHE A 662 7.53 12.66 17.18
CA PHE A 662 6.88 13.94 16.87
C PHE A 662 6.78 14.86 18.09
N GLY A 663 6.43 14.33 19.27
CA GLY A 663 6.43 15.12 20.52
C GLY A 663 7.82 15.58 20.99
N ASN A 664 8.89 14.88 20.60
CA ASN A 664 10.26 15.36 20.84
C ASN A 664 10.67 16.43 19.83
N ALA A 665 10.36 16.23 18.54
CA ALA A 665 10.64 17.22 17.51
C ALA A 665 9.86 18.54 17.74
N GLU A 666 8.60 18.44 18.17
CA GLU A 666 7.77 19.61 18.54
C GLU A 666 8.42 20.46 19.63
N ARG A 667 8.95 19.82 20.69
CA ARG A 667 9.65 20.52 21.79
C ARG A 667 10.94 21.17 21.32
N HIS A 668 11.85 20.42 20.71
CA HIS A 668 13.13 20.98 20.22
C HIS A 668 12.93 22.11 19.19
N LEU A 669 11.95 21.99 18.27
CA LEU A 669 11.63 23.07 17.33
C LEU A 669 11.02 24.28 18.03
N SER A 670 10.15 24.09 19.03
CA SER A 670 9.59 25.19 19.81
C SER A 670 10.67 25.90 20.65
N GLU A 671 11.64 25.17 21.18
CA GLU A 671 12.79 25.69 21.94
C GLU A 671 13.72 26.51 21.02
N LEU A 672 14.13 25.94 19.88
CA LEU A 672 15.02 26.59 18.91
C LEU A 672 14.45 27.90 18.33
N LEU A 673 13.13 27.99 18.14
CA LEU A 673 12.45 29.19 17.63
C LEU A 673 12.33 30.33 18.65
N VAL A 674 12.62 30.09 19.93
CA VAL A 674 12.57 31.12 21.00
C VAL A 674 13.95 31.74 21.26
N THR A 675 15.04 31.06 20.88
CA THR A 675 16.42 31.47 21.19
C THR A 675 17.04 32.38 20.12
N GLY A 676 17.60 33.53 20.54
CA GLY A 676 17.91 34.68 19.66
C GLY A 676 19.10 34.62 18.69
N ASP A 677 19.67 33.44 18.39
CA ASP A 677 20.66 33.26 17.32
C ASP A 677 19.98 32.68 16.07
N ALA A 678 19.44 33.57 15.23
CA ALA A 678 18.49 33.20 14.17
C ALA A 678 19.07 32.23 13.13
N GLU A 679 20.33 32.40 12.72
CA GLU A 679 20.91 31.58 11.65
C GLU A 679 21.30 30.19 12.15
N LYS A 680 21.93 30.11 13.34
CA LYS A 680 22.37 28.84 13.92
C LYS A 680 21.18 27.96 14.30
N HIS A 681 20.16 28.53 14.94
CA HIS A 681 18.96 27.79 15.31
C HIS A 681 18.12 27.39 14.09
N SER A 682 18.12 28.20 13.02
CA SER A 682 17.53 27.83 11.74
C SER A 682 18.16 26.55 11.16
N ARG A 683 19.49 26.50 11.01
CA ARG A 683 20.19 25.31 10.49
C ARG A 683 19.92 24.07 11.37
N ALA A 684 19.91 24.22 12.70
CA ALA A 684 19.57 23.14 13.63
C ALA A 684 18.11 22.66 13.47
N ALA A 685 17.16 23.59 13.30
CA ALA A 685 15.76 23.27 13.10
C ALA A 685 15.50 22.60 11.74
N GLN A 686 16.20 23.02 10.68
CA GLN A 686 16.22 22.31 9.39
C GLN A 686 16.72 20.87 9.54
N GLN A 687 17.75 20.63 10.36
CA GLN A 687 18.24 19.28 10.65
C GLN A 687 17.19 18.43 11.37
N VAL A 688 16.50 18.97 12.39
CA VAL A 688 15.40 18.25 13.09
C VAL A 688 14.27 17.90 12.11
N ILE A 689 13.93 18.79 11.18
CA ILE A 689 12.91 18.55 10.14
C ILE A 689 13.37 17.50 9.11
N ALA A 690 14.67 17.44 8.79
CA ALA A 690 15.24 16.41 7.93
C ALA A 690 15.20 15.03 8.61
N GLU A 691 15.57 14.92 9.89
CA GLU A 691 15.47 13.65 10.65
C GLU A 691 14.01 13.21 10.85
N LEU A 692 13.12 14.13 11.20
CA LEU A 692 11.69 13.84 11.36
C LEU A 692 11.07 13.33 10.05
N GLY A 693 11.50 13.89 8.92
CA GLY A 693 11.14 13.39 7.59
C GLY A 693 11.67 11.97 7.35
N ARG A 694 12.93 11.69 7.67
CA ARG A 694 13.51 10.33 7.54
C ARG A 694 12.74 9.30 8.38
N GLU A 695 12.43 9.62 9.64
CA GLU A 695 11.65 8.72 10.51
C GLU A 695 10.20 8.53 10.04
N ALA A 696 9.55 9.58 9.53
CA ALA A 696 8.20 9.47 8.94
C ALA A 696 8.20 8.63 7.65
N LEU A 697 9.22 8.78 6.80
CA LEU A 697 9.39 7.98 5.58
C LEU A 697 9.71 6.51 5.91
N ALA A 698 10.47 6.25 6.98
CA ALA A 698 10.74 4.91 7.48
C ALA A 698 9.49 4.25 8.10
N GLU A 699 8.70 4.98 8.91
CA GLU A 699 7.46 4.43 9.46
C GLU A 699 6.46 4.08 8.37
N ASN A 700 6.30 4.95 7.37
CA ASN A 700 5.41 4.69 6.25
C ASN A 700 5.93 3.54 5.35
N ALA A 701 7.25 3.33 5.27
CA ALA A 701 7.84 2.16 4.63
C ALA A 701 7.53 0.84 5.37
N ASP A 702 7.60 0.85 6.71
CA ASP A 702 7.18 -0.28 7.55
C ASP A 702 5.66 -0.51 7.46
N TRP A 703 4.88 0.57 7.37
CA TRP A 703 3.41 0.52 7.21
C TRP A 703 3.00 -0.22 5.94
N VAL A 704 3.68 0.03 4.81
CA VAL A 704 3.39 -0.66 3.54
C VAL A 704 3.72 -2.16 3.65
N LEU A 705 4.89 -2.52 4.20
CA LEU A 705 5.25 -3.92 4.43
C LEU A 705 4.20 -4.65 5.27
N ILE A 706 3.75 -4.04 6.37
CA ILE A 706 2.74 -4.62 7.27
C ILE A 706 1.46 -5.04 6.53
N HIS A 707 1.06 -4.35 5.46
CA HIS A 707 -0.11 -4.72 4.66
C HIS A 707 0.24 -5.71 3.53
N ARG A 708 1.39 -5.55 2.88
CA ARG A 708 1.84 -6.45 1.80
C ARG A 708 2.25 -7.85 2.27
N GLU A 709 2.69 -7.99 3.52
CA GLU A 709 2.82 -9.28 4.22
C GLU A 709 1.46 -9.95 4.52
N ARG A 710 0.37 -9.18 4.47
CA ARG A 710 -0.98 -9.62 4.87
C ARG A 710 -1.98 -9.59 3.71
N PRO A 711 -1.62 -10.02 2.47
CA PRO A 711 -2.50 -9.89 1.30
C PRO A 711 -3.79 -10.70 1.49
N VAL A 712 -4.89 -10.25 0.90
CA VAL A 712 -6.16 -10.98 0.97
C VAL A 712 -6.24 -12.09 -0.07
N GLU A 713 -5.58 -13.20 0.26
CA GLU A 713 -5.85 -14.50 -0.35
C GLU A 713 -7.08 -15.15 0.31
N ILE A 714 -7.88 -15.84 -0.51
CA ILE A 714 -8.78 -16.89 0.00
C ILE A 714 -7.86 -18.05 0.43
N PRO A 715 -8.06 -18.69 1.60
CA PRO A 715 -7.32 -19.89 1.96
C PRO A 715 -7.41 -20.92 0.82
N LYS A 716 -6.25 -21.48 0.43
CA LYS A 716 -6.22 -22.57 -0.55
C LYS A 716 -6.97 -23.78 0.07
N PRO A 717 -7.82 -24.46 -0.71
CA PRO A 717 -8.71 -25.51 -0.19
C PRO A 717 -7.93 -26.74 0.29
#